data_AF-A0A350SSB8-F1
#
_entry.id   AF-A0A350SSB8-F1
#
_cell.length_a   1.000
_cell.length_b   1.000
_cell.length_c   1.000
_cell.angle_alpha   90.00
_cell.angle_beta   90.00
_cell.angle_gamma   90.00
#
_symmetry.space_group_name_H-M   'P 1'
#
loop_
_entity.id
_entity.type
_entity.pdbx_description
1 polymer ?
#
loop_
_entity_poly.entity_id
_entity_poly.type
_entity_poly.pdbx_seq_one_letter_code
_entity_poly.pdbx_strand_id
1 'polypeptide(L)'
;MKRALVVDDAFDTIPLASDMAVDVEAWTRFFADISEGDQDVLQEAYSAYGDTSADELKERDAFVKAVWTARPRLSKDPVDALFARFDGDRKMDLSFASALLTTLKELGLECEGCGREFQDKAAEVQLIFVDLFLNTAQRDEDMDLSIDGVRQVIEQRRHDHPLVVLMSRSSRLPEQRVHFQERTKLFETNFRIIKKSELEKSDAVARLLIRLGTHFEDSKKLLAFVNAWEDGLIRAKDSMMVLIRKIGLAEIARIHQLLLSTEGEPPGSYLVDIFDKVLQHEIEGLEPIIGAAKVMNTLAMAGYPPPFVPGEKDLQDFVQRCLFQNRARLSLSASVDSKIAFGDVLRRKKVEGAKVENGGEAQLAHHDPLSDVVHDMVAAVLTPACDLQRKGAKRVLLLVGALKPLTAADWSYKDEGAKTPVIEMGDGSRFWIKWDLKHIETLAHSQLESLLSAAGTFEVAARLRESHALELQQKLLSNLGRIGLVAPMPATFNMRIEAFVPNLDGVLTRADISTLDDGGVCFIGRDPDGKKAEERLILTENACEAVWTYVSSVDPATIHEKTRPLVHELKFSADVLQALEQGLSLPTTADSFREIKAPSGKVIGLVKRSKIQAGVDKLERGQIPKAAVVLSIYTPKDPEPKDTEEHAGEPIGAVAADIVVAATGLVDASSDPAAPAHAAEVKPEEPPPP
;
A
#
# COMPACT_ATOMS: atom_id res chain seq x y z
N MET A 1 2.70 -21.51 25.63
CA MET A 1 2.03 -20.85 26.78
C MET A 1 1.78 -21.88 27.85
N LYS A 2 1.84 -21.51 29.14
CA LYS A 2 1.61 -22.44 30.26
C LYS A 2 0.65 -21.89 31.32
N ARG A 3 0.68 -20.58 31.58
CA ARG A 3 -0.12 -19.91 32.62
C ARG A 3 -1.03 -18.84 32.03
N ALA A 4 -2.27 -18.80 32.49
CA ALA A 4 -3.28 -17.81 32.14
C ALA A 4 -3.91 -17.17 33.38
N LEU A 5 -4.23 -15.88 33.28
CA LEU A 5 -4.94 -15.12 34.32
C LEU A 5 -6.29 -14.66 33.76
N VAL A 6 -7.36 -14.79 34.55
CA VAL A 6 -8.67 -14.22 34.25
C VAL A 6 -8.94 -13.10 35.24
N VAL A 7 -9.04 -11.88 34.73
CA VAL A 7 -9.22 -10.65 35.50
C VAL A 7 -10.66 -10.16 35.30
N ASP A 8 -11.41 -10.14 36.39
CA ASP A 8 -12.83 -9.78 36.41
C ASP A 8 -13.18 -9.29 37.82
N ASP A 9 -13.90 -8.17 37.93
CA ASP A 9 -14.29 -7.61 39.23
C ASP A 9 -15.22 -8.56 40.02
N ALA A 10 -15.86 -9.52 39.35
CA ALA A 10 -16.66 -10.54 40.02
C ALA A 10 -15.87 -11.47 40.97
N PHE A 11 -14.53 -11.50 40.84
CA PHE A 11 -13.65 -12.20 41.79
C PHE A 11 -13.46 -11.44 43.10
N ASP A 12 -13.77 -10.14 43.16
CA ASP A 12 -13.75 -9.38 44.40
C ASP A 12 -14.89 -9.83 45.33
N THR A 13 -14.55 -10.12 46.58
CA THR A 13 -15.52 -10.63 47.56
C THR A 13 -16.28 -9.53 48.30
N ILE A 14 -15.84 -8.28 48.17
CA ILE A 14 -16.38 -7.11 48.88
C ILE A 14 -16.64 -6.02 47.83
N PRO A 15 -17.85 -5.44 47.78
CA PRO A 15 -18.15 -4.33 46.88
C PRO A 15 -17.44 -3.04 47.32
N LEU A 16 -17.09 -2.20 46.35
CA LEU A 16 -16.66 -0.82 46.55
C LEU A 16 -17.86 0.12 46.56
N ALA A 17 -17.68 1.34 47.05
CA ALA A 17 -18.72 2.37 47.01
C ALA A 17 -19.16 2.67 45.57
N SER A 18 -18.21 2.65 44.62
CA SER A 18 -18.50 2.81 43.20
C SER A 18 -19.42 1.72 42.62
N ASP A 19 -19.33 0.48 43.13
CA ASP A 19 -20.19 -0.62 42.67
C ASP A 19 -21.65 -0.38 43.05
N MET A 20 -21.85 0.37 44.13
CA MET A 20 -23.15 0.66 44.72
C MET A 20 -23.72 2.01 44.25
N ALA A 21 -22.93 2.81 43.51
CA ALA A 21 -23.30 4.17 43.09
C ALA A 21 -24.44 4.20 42.05
N VAL A 22 -24.71 3.09 41.37
CA VAL A 22 -25.75 2.99 40.34
C VAL A 22 -27.16 2.86 40.94
N ASP A 23 -27.27 2.58 42.24
CA ASP A 23 -28.54 2.33 42.92
C ASP A 23 -28.73 3.27 44.13
N VAL A 24 -28.87 4.57 43.84
CA VAL A 24 -29.08 5.62 44.84
C VAL A 24 -30.36 5.36 45.66
N GLU A 25 -31.37 4.75 45.05
CA GLU A 25 -32.61 4.37 45.72
C GLU A 25 -32.40 3.23 46.73
N ALA A 26 -31.56 2.24 46.44
CA ALA A 26 -31.25 1.15 47.36
C ALA A 26 -30.60 1.65 48.66
N TRP A 27 -29.65 2.59 48.58
CA TRP A 27 -29.08 3.23 49.78
C TRP A 27 -30.13 4.02 50.56
N THR A 28 -31.00 4.76 49.86
CA THR A 28 -32.05 5.54 50.51
C THR A 28 -33.02 4.64 51.27
N ARG A 29 -33.42 3.50 50.68
CA ARG A 29 -34.27 2.49 51.32
C ARG A 29 -33.55 1.82 52.48
N PHE A 30 -32.28 1.46 52.31
CA PHE A 30 -31.47 0.89 53.39
C PHE A 30 -31.46 1.80 54.62
N PHE A 31 -31.14 3.08 54.48
CA PHE A 31 -31.12 4.01 55.61
C PHE A 31 -32.51 4.28 56.22
N ALA A 32 -33.59 4.18 55.42
CA ALA A 32 -34.95 4.36 55.90
C ALA A 32 -35.48 3.14 56.68
N ASP A 33 -35.03 1.93 56.33
CA ASP A 33 -35.62 0.67 56.80
C ASP A 33 -34.76 -0.04 57.88
N ILE A 34 -33.56 0.46 58.20
CA ILE A 34 -32.73 -0.07 59.30
C ILE A 34 -33.34 0.23 60.68
N SER A 35 -33.28 -0.75 61.59
CA SER A 35 -33.77 -0.61 62.97
C SER A 35 -32.75 0.09 63.89
N GLU A 36 -33.16 0.52 65.09
CA GLU A 36 -32.23 1.04 66.11
C GLU A 36 -31.11 0.03 66.43
N GLY A 37 -31.42 -1.28 66.45
CA GLY A 37 -30.42 -2.33 66.66
C GLY A 37 -29.42 -2.46 65.50
N ASP A 38 -29.85 -2.16 64.27
CA ASP A 38 -28.95 -2.12 63.11
C ASP A 38 -28.02 -0.90 63.17
N GLN A 39 -28.50 0.23 63.67
CA GLN A 39 -27.69 1.44 63.86
C GLN A 39 -26.57 1.20 64.88
N ASP A 40 -26.84 0.50 65.98
CA ASP A 40 -25.81 0.10 66.97
C ASP A 40 -24.73 -0.78 66.32
N VAL A 41 -25.14 -1.75 65.49
CA VAL A 41 -24.22 -2.62 64.75
C VAL A 41 -23.35 -1.83 63.77
N LEU A 42 -23.93 -0.85 63.06
CA LEU A 42 -23.19 0.01 62.14
C LEU A 42 -22.23 0.95 62.87
N GLN A 43 -22.63 1.50 64.03
CA GLN A 43 -21.77 2.33 64.88
C GLN A 43 -20.58 1.55 65.45
N GLU A 44 -20.77 0.27 65.78
CA GLU A 44 -19.68 -0.63 66.19
C GLU A 44 -18.75 -0.98 65.01
N ALA A 45 -19.33 -1.28 63.84
CA ALA A 45 -18.57 -1.68 62.65
C ALA A 45 -17.82 -0.52 61.98
N TYR A 46 -18.33 0.71 62.10
CA TYR A 46 -17.73 1.91 61.54
C TYR A 46 -17.91 3.08 62.51
N SER A 47 -16.87 3.39 63.28
CA SER A 47 -16.94 4.32 64.42
C SER A 47 -17.38 5.75 64.08
N ALA A 48 -17.24 6.16 62.81
CA ALA A 48 -17.65 7.49 62.34
C ALA A 48 -19.10 7.53 61.81
N TYR A 49 -19.88 6.46 61.97
CA TYR A 49 -21.25 6.34 61.45
C TYR A 49 -22.18 7.44 61.97
N GLY A 50 -22.23 7.67 63.28
CA GLY A 50 -23.08 8.69 63.90
C GLY A 50 -22.66 10.13 63.64
N ASP A 51 -21.42 10.36 63.20
CA ASP A 51 -20.85 11.70 62.95
C ASP A 51 -20.84 12.09 61.46
N THR A 52 -21.23 11.17 60.57
CA THR A 52 -21.16 11.35 59.11
C THR A 52 -22.55 11.25 58.49
N SER A 53 -22.86 12.11 57.51
CA SER A 53 -24.16 12.06 56.82
C SER A 53 -24.29 10.81 55.94
N ALA A 54 -25.52 10.34 55.72
CA ALA A 54 -25.81 9.19 54.85
C ALA A 54 -25.28 9.38 53.41
N ASP A 55 -25.31 10.60 52.89
CA ASP A 55 -24.80 10.94 51.56
C ASP A 55 -23.28 10.82 51.47
N GLU A 56 -22.54 11.17 52.53
CA GLU A 56 -21.10 10.96 52.58
C GLU A 56 -20.71 9.51 52.87
N LEU A 57 -21.52 8.79 53.67
CA LEU A 57 -21.23 7.41 54.05
C LEU A 57 -21.27 6.47 52.85
N LYS A 58 -22.27 6.61 51.96
CA LYS A 58 -22.42 5.75 50.78
C LYS A 58 -21.30 5.89 49.75
N GLU A 59 -20.54 6.98 49.78
CA GLU A 59 -19.40 7.24 48.89
C GLU A 59 -18.06 6.69 49.43
N ARG A 60 -18.03 6.17 50.66
CA ARG A 60 -16.79 5.68 51.31
C ARG A 60 -16.67 4.16 51.24
N ASP A 61 -15.64 3.65 50.57
CA ASP A 61 -15.33 2.21 50.49
C ASP A 61 -15.21 1.55 51.87
N ALA A 62 -14.62 2.27 52.84
CA ALA A 62 -14.47 1.79 54.21
C ALA A 62 -15.83 1.53 54.89
N PHE A 63 -16.84 2.37 54.62
CA PHE A 63 -18.18 2.19 55.15
C PHE A 63 -18.91 1.04 54.45
N VAL A 64 -18.86 0.98 53.11
CA VAL A 64 -19.48 -0.13 52.34
C VAL A 64 -18.90 -1.48 52.78
N LYS A 65 -17.58 -1.56 52.98
CA LYS A 65 -16.91 -2.73 53.54
C LYS A 65 -17.39 -3.07 54.95
N ALA A 66 -17.62 -2.08 55.81
CA ALA A 66 -18.14 -2.28 57.15
C ALA A 66 -19.58 -2.83 57.12
N VAL A 67 -20.47 -2.24 56.32
CA VAL A 67 -21.85 -2.72 56.11
C VAL A 67 -21.85 -4.15 55.57
N TRP A 68 -21.02 -4.43 54.58
CA TRP A 68 -20.88 -5.77 53.99
C TRP A 68 -20.41 -6.81 55.02
N THR A 69 -19.41 -6.47 55.83
CA THR A 69 -18.88 -7.36 56.87
C THR A 69 -19.89 -7.58 58.00
N ALA A 70 -20.67 -6.55 58.33
CA ALA A 70 -21.72 -6.59 59.34
C ALA A 70 -23.02 -7.26 58.86
N ARG A 71 -23.16 -7.55 57.55
CA ARG A 71 -24.35 -8.15 56.93
C ARG A 71 -24.98 -9.32 57.71
N PRO A 72 -24.24 -10.27 58.31
CA PRO A 72 -24.84 -11.36 59.09
C PRO A 72 -25.51 -10.92 60.40
N ARG A 73 -25.16 -9.73 60.91
CA ARG A 73 -25.67 -9.12 62.16
C ARG A 73 -26.80 -8.12 61.91
N LEU A 74 -26.97 -7.66 60.68
CA LEU A 74 -27.99 -6.70 60.28
C LEU A 74 -29.31 -7.40 59.92
N SER A 75 -30.42 -6.68 60.02
CA SER A 75 -31.72 -7.08 59.50
C SER A 75 -31.61 -7.46 58.02
N LYS A 76 -32.10 -8.66 57.67
CA LYS A 76 -31.89 -9.24 56.32
C LYS A 76 -32.53 -8.45 55.20
N ASP A 77 -33.80 -8.04 55.36
CA ASP A 77 -34.54 -7.43 54.24
C ASP A 77 -33.88 -6.14 53.71
N PRO A 78 -33.47 -5.15 54.54
CA PRO A 78 -32.82 -3.94 54.04
C PRO A 78 -31.43 -4.21 53.45
N VAL A 79 -30.61 -5.05 54.09
CA VAL A 79 -29.23 -5.29 53.65
C VAL A 79 -29.16 -6.20 52.42
N ASP A 80 -30.04 -7.19 52.31
CA ASP A 80 -30.12 -8.05 51.14
C ASP A 80 -30.67 -7.28 49.94
N ALA A 81 -31.65 -6.38 50.14
CA ALA A 81 -32.12 -5.48 49.08
C ALA A 81 -31.03 -4.53 48.59
N LEU A 82 -30.22 -3.98 49.50
CA LEU A 82 -29.09 -3.10 49.17
C LEU A 82 -28.11 -3.78 48.22
N PHE A 83 -27.72 -5.03 48.51
CA PHE A 83 -26.69 -5.74 47.75
C PHE A 83 -27.23 -6.69 46.66
N ALA A 84 -28.54 -6.80 46.48
CA ALA A 84 -29.16 -7.78 45.57
C ALA A 84 -28.64 -7.67 44.13
N ARG A 85 -28.47 -6.44 43.61
CA ARG A 85 -27.95 -6.20 42.27
C ARG A 85 -26.48 -6.63 42.15
N PHE A 86 -25.64 -6.20 43.10
CA PHE A 86 -24.23 -6.58 43.13
C PHE A 86 -24.06 -8.10 43.19
N ASP A 87 -24.79 -8.78 44.07
CA ASP A 87 -24.79 -10.25 44.17
C ASP A 87 -25.24 -10.91 42.86
N GLY A 88 -26.25 -10.33 42.19
CA GLY A 88 -26.76 -10.81 40.91
C GLY A 88 -25.77 -10.67 39.76
N ASP A 89 -25.19 -9.48 39.57
CA ASP A 89 -24.20 -9.19 38.55
C ASP A 89 -22.94 -10.04 38.77
N ARG A 90 -22.42 -10.06 40.00
CA ARG A 90 -21.26 -10.88 40.38
C ARG A 90 -21.48 -12.36 40.11
N LYS A 91 -22.65 -12.91 40.45
CA LYS A 91 -22.97 -14.33 40.20
C LYS A 91 -22.98 -14.65 38.71
N MET A 92 -23.51 -13.75 37.88
CA MET A 92 -23.54 -13.91 36.44
C MET A 92 -22.12 -13.85 35.86
N ASP A 93 -21.32 -12.84 36.20
CA ASP A 93 -19.96 -12.70 35.69
C ASP A 93 -19.03 -13.84 36.17
N LEU A 94 -19.18 -14.29 37.43
CA LEU A 94 -18.49 -15.49 37.93
C LEU A 94 -18.82 -16.76 37.14
N SER A 95 -20.05 -16.91 36.63
CA SER A 95 -20.39 -18.07 35.79
C SER A 95 -19.62 -18.08 34.47
N PHE A 96 -19.47 -16.91 33.83
CA PHE A 96 -18.67 -16.78 32.61
C PHE A 96 -17.19 -17.02 32.88
N ALA A 97 -16.65 -16.41 33.94
CA ALA A 97 -15.25 -16.59 34.32
C ALA A 97 -14.94 -18.05 34.70
N SER A 98 -15.87 -18.74 35.38
CA SER A 98 -15.71 -20.16 35.73
C SER A 98 -15.73 -21.08 34.50
N ALA A 99 -16.60 -20.80 33.52
CA ALA A 99 -16.63 -21.54 32.25
C ALA A 99 -15.32 -21.35 31.47
N LEU A 100 -14.79 -20.13 31.44
CA LEU A 100 -13.49 -19.83 30.84
C LEU A 100 -12.36 -20.57 31.55
N LEU A 101 -12.27 -20.48 32.89
CA LEU A 101 -11.25 -21.18 33.67
C LEU A 101 -11.29 -22.71 33.44
N THR A 102 -12.48 -23.29 33.32
CA THR A 102 -12.66 -24.72 33.01
C THR A 102 -12.10 -25.04 31.63
N THR A 103 -12.52 -24.29 30.60
CA THR A 103 -12.05 -24.46 29.22
C THR A 103 -10.53 -24.34 29.11
N LEU A 104 -9.92 -23.35 29.78
CA LEU A 104 -8.46 -23.16 29.75
C LEU A 104 -7.71 -24.33 30.42
N LYS A 105 -8.24 -24.86 31.53
CA LYS A 105 -7.68 -26.05 32.20
C LYS A 105 -7.79 -27.30 31.34
N GLU A 106 -8.91 -27.50 30.63
CA GLU A 106 -9.10 -28.60 29.67
C GLU A 106 -8.10 -28.52 28.51
N LEU A 107 -7.73 -27.30 28.09
CA LEU A 107 -6.68 -27.05 27.11
C LEU A 107 -5.25 -27.19 27.69
N GLY A 108 -5.11 -27.57 28.96
CA GLY A 108 -3.83 -27.85 29.62
C GLY A 108 -3.10 -26.63 30.17
N LEU A 109 -3.78 -25.50 30.37
CA LEU A 109 -3.20 -24.30 30.97
C LEU A 109 -3.41 -24.30 32.49
N GLU A 110 -2.41 -23.79 33.21
CA GLU A 110 -2.56 -23.40 34.62
C GLU A 110 -3.29 -22.06 34.67
N CYS A 111 -4.41 -21.99 35.41
CA CYS A 111 -5.28 -20.82 35.37
C CYS A 111 -5.69 -20.35 36.76
N GLU A 112 -5.64 -19.03 36.95
CA GLU A 112 -6.06 -18.35 38.17
C GLU A 112 -7.02 -17.20 37.85
N GLY A 113 -7.97 -16.93 38.75
CA GLY A 113 -8.86 -15.78 38.70
C GLY A 113 -8.39 -14.67 39.65
N CYS A 114 -8.54 -13.41 39.24
CA CYS A 114 -8.16 -12.26 40.05
C CYS A 114 -9.13 -11.09 39.86
N GLY A 115 -9.35 -10.32 40.92
CA GLY A 115 -10.15 -9.11 40.90
C GLY A 115 -9.37 -7.90 40.40
N ARG A 116 -9.75 -6.71 40.88
CA ARG A 116 -9.20 -5.41 40.43
C ARG A 116 -7.70 -5.23 40.63
N GLU A 117 -7.12 -5.88 41.65
CA GLU A 117 -5.69 -5.83 41.98
C GLU A 117 -4.94 -7.03 41.38
N PHE A 118 -4.74 -7.02 40.06
CA PHE A 118 -4.23 -8.18 39.32
C PHE A 118 -2.77 -8.06 38.85
N GLN A 119 -2.15 -6.89 38.99
CA GLN A 119 -0.89 -6.53 38.34
C GLN A 119 0.25 -7.47 38.76
N ASP A 120 0.38 -7.74 40.06
CA ASP A 120 1.42 -8.63 40.59
C ASP A 120 1.27 -10.06 40.09
N LYS A 121 0.03 -10.56 39.98
CA LYS A 121 -0.25 -11.89 39.44
C LYS A 121 -0.01 -11.96 37.93
N ALA A 122 -0.27 -10.86 37.22
CA ALA A 122 -0.09 -10.76 35.79
C ALA A 122 1.40 -10.66 35.34
N ALA A 123 2.31 -10.39 36.28
CA ALA A 123 3.74 -10.25 36.00
C ALA A 123 4.35 -11.52 35.35
N GLU A 124 3.83 -12.72 35.65
CA GLU A 124 4.45 -13.99 35.23
C GLU A 124 3.63 -14.81 34.21
N VAL A 125 2.40 -14.40 33.89
CA VAL A 125 1.49 -15.18 33.04
C VAL A 125 1.71 -14.92 31.55
N GLN A 126 1.49 -15.88 30.65
CA GLN A 126 1.66 -15.62 29.22
C GLN A 126 0.38 -15.13 28.54
N LEU A 127 -0.76 -15.24 29.22
CA LEU A 127 -2.07 -14.95 28.70
C LEU A 127 -2.93 -14.29 29.78
N ILE A 128 -3.56 -13.18 29.45
CA ILE A 128 -4.45 -12.43 30.33
C ILE A 128 -5.79 -12.29 29.62
N PHE A 129 -6.86 -12.78 30.24
CA PHE A 129 -8.20 -12.36 29.93
C PHE A 129 -8.57 -11.24 30.90
N VAL A 130 -9.05 -10.11 30.40
CA VAL A 130 -9.35 -8.93 31.23
C VAL A 130 -10.69 -8.35 30.84
N ASP A 131 -11.55 -8.09 31.83
CA ASP A 131 -12.81 -7.40 31.57
C ASP A 131 -12.58 -5.93 31.18
N LEU A 132 -13.40 -5.43 30.28
CA LEU A 132 -13.33 -4.06 29.79
C LEU A 132 -13.61 -3.06 30.91
N PHE A 133 -14.57 -3.36 31.77
CA PHE A 133 -14.94 -2.52 32.91
C PHE A 133 -14.66 -3.30 34.19
N LEU A 134 -13.81 -2.78 35.07
CA LEU A 134 -13.53 -3.40 36.37
C LEU A 134 -14.42 -2.84 37.48
N ASN A 135 -15.71 -2.64 37.17
CA ASN A 135 -16.72 -2.08 38.05
C ASN A 135 -18.13 -2.35 37.48
N THR A 136 -19.12 -2.54 38.36
CA THR A 136 -20.51 -2.77 37.94
C THR A 136 -21.17 -1.56 37.28
N ALA A 137 -20.64 -0.34 37.51
CA ALA A 137 -21.18 0.90 36.94
C ALA A 137 -20.94 1.06 35.43
N GLN A 138 -19.95 0.35 34.85
CA GLN A 138 -19.59 0.40 33.42
C GLN A 138 -19.42 1.82 32.84
N ARG A 139 -18.85 2.73 33.63
CA ARG A 139 -18.50 4.09 33.22
C ARG A 139 -17.14 4.12 32.52
N ASP A 140 -16.83 5.21 31.83
CA ASP A 140 -15.54 5.34 31.14
C ASP A 140 -14.35 5.30 32.13
N GLU A 141 -14.51 5.80 33.35
CA GLU A 141 -13.53 5.69 34.45
C GLU A 141 -13.23 4.23 34.82
N ASP A 142 -14.22 3.34 34.69
CA ASP A 142 -14.07 1.92 35.03
C ASP A 142 -13.29 1.15 33.94
N MET A 143 -13.27 1.69 32.72
CA MET A 143 -12.40 1.25 31.63
C MET A 143 -10.96 1.75 31.81
N ASP A 144 -10.77 2.94 32.40
CA ASP A 144 -9.43 3.44 32.71
C ASP A 144 -8.69 2.52 33.67
N LEU A 145 -9.38 1.91 34.64
CA LEU A 145 -8.79 0.92 35.56
C LEU A 145 -8.22 -0.30 34.83
N SER A 146 -8.97 -0.86 33.87
CA SER A 146 -8.51 -2.02 33.09
C SER A 146 -7.35 -1.64 32.17
N ILE A 147 -7.42 -0.47 31.52
CA ILE A 147 -6.36 0.06 30.68
C ILE A 147 -5.08 0.29 31.49
N ASP A 148 -5.17 0.97 32.62
CA ASP A 148 -4.01 1.34 33.43
C ASP A 148 -3.37 0.12 34.07
N GLY A 149 -4.17 -0.83 34.57
CA GLY A 149 -3.67 -2.10 35.09
C GLY A 149 -2.92 -2.90 34.03
N VAL A 150 -3.47 -3.04 32.82
CA VAL A 150 -2.77 -3.73 31.72
C VAL A 150 -1.53 -2.97 31.28
N ARG A 151 -1.61 -1.65 31.13
CA ARG A 151 -0.47 -0.80 30.77
C ARG A 151 0.70 -0.98 31.74
N GLN A 152 0.43 -1.01 33.04
CA GLN A 152 1.45 -1.25 34.07
C GLN A 152 2.13 -2.62 33.87
N VAL A 153 1.36 -3.68 33.60
CA VAL A 153 1.90 -5.02 33.33
C VAL A 153 2.75 -5.02 32.05
N ILE A 154 2.31 -4.33 30.99
CA ILE A 154 3.06 -4.20 29.74
C ILE A 154 4.39 -3.47 29.97
N GLU A 155 4.38 -2.36 30.71
CA GLU A 155 5.60 -1.59 31.02
C GLU A 155 6.60 -2.40 31.86
N GLN A 156 6.13 -3.15 32.86
CA GLN A 156 6.98 -4.06 33.65
C GLN A 156 7.59 -5.18 32.80
N ARG A 157 6.94 -5.54 31.70
CA ARG A 157 7.30 -6.69 30.85
C ARG A 157 7.71 -6.29 29.44
N ARG A 158 8.33 -5.13 29.29
CA ARG A 158 8.65 -4.53 27.99
C ARG A 158 9.20 -5.50 26.93
N HIS A 159 10.01 -6.48 27.30
CA HIS A 159 10.61 -7.44 26.37
C HIS A 159 9.84 -8.76 26.18
N ASP A 160 8.78 -9.00 26.95
CA ASP A 160 8.00 -10.23 26.94
C ASP A 160 6.53 -9.93 27.26
N HIS A 161 5.86 -9.18 26.36
CA HIS A 161 4.45 -8.83 26.54
C HIS A 161 3.59 -10.10 26.62
N PRO A 162 2.66 -10.19 27.59
CA PRO A 162 1.64 -11.21 27.60
C PRO A 162 0.70 -11.05 26.40
N LEU A 163 0.03 -12.15 26.04
CA LEU A 163 -1.15 -12.09 25.19
C LEU A 163 -2.33 -11.57 26.00
N VAL A 164 -3.10 -10.67 25.42
CA VAL A 164 -4.24 -10.04 26.11
C VAL A 164 -5.51 -10.29 25.32
N VAL A 165 -6.53 -10.77 26.02
CA VAL A 165 -7.87 -10.97 25.51
C VAL A 165 -8.82 -10.11 26.33
N LEU A 166 -9.30 -9.03 25.72
CA LEU A 166 -10.28 -8.17 26.34
C LEU A 166 -11.67 -8.79 26.22
N MET A 167 -12.37 -8.93 27.34
CA MET A 167 -13.71 -9.48 27.38
C MET A 167 -14.71 -8.45 27.90
N SER A 168 -15.98 -8.56 27.50
CA SER A 168 -17.06 -7.74 28.06
C SER A 168 -18.44 -8.29 27.68
N ARG A 169 -19.46 -7.92 28.46
CA ARG A 169 -20.88 -8.04 28.09
C ARG A 169 -21.36 -6.87 27.22
N SER A 170 -20.64 -5.75 27.25
CA SER A 170 -21.06 -4.50 26.60
C SER A 170 -21.05 -4.60 25.08
N SER A 171 -22.07 -4.01 24.45
CA SER A 171 -22.10 -3.81 22.99
C SER A 171 -21.01 -2.87 22.50
N ARG A 172 -20.43 -2.04 23.38
CA ARG A 172 -19.34 -1.09 23.09
C ARG A 172 -17.99 -1.77 22.85
N LEU A 173 -17.83 -3.06 23.17
CA LEU A 173 -16.54 -3.76 23.11
C LEU A 173 -15.80 -3.63 21.75
N PRO A 174 -16.45 -3.78 20.58
CA PRO A 174 -15.76 -3.60 19.30
C PRO A 174 -15.28 -2.16 19.07
N GLU A 175 -16.05 -1.17 19.52
CA GLU A 175 -15.76 0.26 19.33
C GLU A 175 -14.63 0.73 20.26
N GLN A 176 -14.60 0.24 21.51
CA GLN A 176 -13.58 0.61 22.50
C GLN A 176 -12.24 -0.12 22.32
N ARG A 177 -12.20 -1.12 21.44
CA ARG A 177 -11.03 -1.96 21.19
C ARG A 177 -9.79 -1.15 20.79
N VAL A 178 -9.93 -0.22 19.85
CA VAL A 178 -8.81 0.60 19.35
C VAL A 178 -8.28 1.49 20.47
N HIS A 179 -9.19 2.15 21.18
CA HIS A 179 -8.85 3.00 22.32
C HIS A 179 -8.07 2.22 23.40
N PHE A 180 -8.55 1.02 23.74
CA PHE A 180 -7.88 0.13 24.69
C PHE A 180 -6.49 -0.29 24.19
N GLN A 181 -6.39 -0.73 22.94
CA GLN A 181 -5.14 -1.19 22.34
C GLN A 181 -4.06 -0.11 22.31
N GLU A 182 -4.42 1.10 21.86
CA GLU A 182 -3.49 2.23 21.75
C GLU A 182 -2.97 2.66 23.12
N ARG A 183 -3.86 2.79 24.12
CA ARG A 183 -3.47 3.23 25.46
C ARG A 183 -2.67 2.18 26.24
N THR A 184 -2.86 0.90 25.96
CA THR A 184 -2.07 -0.19 26.54
C THR A 184 -0.79 -0.51 25.76
N LYS A 185 -0.57 0.11 24.59
CA LYS A 185 0.57 -0.14 23.69
C LYS A 185 0.67 -1.60 23.23
N LEU A 186 -0.47 -2.27 23.08
CA LEU A 186 -0.52 -3.65 22.62
C LEU A 186 -0.44 -3.72 21.09
N PHE A 187 0.37 -4.65 20.58
CA PHE A 187 0.31 -5.02 19.17
C PHE A 187 -0.97 -5.80 18.88
N GLU A 188 -1.56 -5.57 17.71
CA GLU A 188 -2.75 -6.31 17.25
C GLU A 188 -2.47 -7.82 17.26
N THR A 189 -1.24 -8.25 17.00
CA THR A 189 -0.89 -9.67 17.00
C THR A 189 -0.97 -10.33 18.38
N ASN A 190 -0.87 -9.54 19.46
CA ASN A 190 -0.94 -10.01 20.85
C ASN A 190 -2.30 -9.73 21.52
N PHE A 191 -3.25 -9.13 20.80
CA PHE A 191 -4.47 -8.58 21.37
C PHE A 191 -5.72 -9.07 20.65
N ARG A 192 -6.72 -9.58 21.40
CA ARG A 192 -8.03 -9.98 20.85
C ARG A 192 -9.15 -9.50 21.76
N ILE A 193 -10.37 -9.49 21.20
CA ILE A 193 -11.59 -9.28 21.97
C ILE A 193 -12.46 -10.54 21.93
N ILE A 194 -13.24 -10.78 22.97
CA ILE A 194 -14.25 -11.84 23.03
C ILE A 194 -15.46 -11.39 23.87
N LYS A 195 -16.69 -11.69 23.45
CA LYS A 195 -17.86 -11.40 24.29
C LYS A 195 -17.94 -12.40 25.43
N LYS A 196 -18.36 -11.97 26.64
CA LYS A 196 -18.49 -12.90 27.78
C LYS A 196 -19.44 -14.08 27.48
N SER A 197 -20.51 -13.86 26.70
CA SER A 197 -21.42 -14.92 26.25
C SER A 197 -20.81 -15.94 25.28
N GLU A 198 -19.64 -15.67 24.72
CA GLU A 198 -18.90 -16.61 23.87
C GLU A 198 -17.89 -17.46 24.68
N LEU A 199 -17.62 -17.10 25.94
CA LEU A 199 -16.70 -17.83 26.81
C LEU A 199 -17.23 -19.21 27.20
N GLU A 200 -18.55 -19.40 27.19
CA GLU A 200 -19.20 -20.70 27.41
C GLU A 200 -19.00 -21.66 26.22
N LYS A 201 -18.60 -21.15 25.06
CA LYS A 201 -18.38 -21.93 23.85
C LYS A 201 -16.90 -22.30 23.75
N SER A 202 -16.54 -23.47 24.24
CA SER A 202 -15.15 -23.98 24.26
C SER A 202 -14.44 -23.85 22.90
N ASP A 203 -15.13 -24.14 21.79
CA ASP A 203 -14.61 -23.99 20.43
C ASP A 203 -14.19 -22.56 20.06
N ALA A 204 -14.91 -21.55 20.56
CA ALA A 204 -14.60 -20.15 20.25
C ALA A 204 -13.30 -19.73 20.94
N VAL A 205 -13.15 -20.08 22.22
CA VAL A 205 -11.93 -19.85 23.01
C VAL A 205 -10.76 -20.61 22.39
N ALA A 206 -10.92 -21.90 22.06
CA ALA A 206 -9.87 -22.69 21.45
C ALA A 206 -9.36 -22.10 20.12
N ARG A 207 -10.26 -21.67 19.23
CA ARG A 207 -9.88 -21.00 17.96
C ARG A 207 -9.14 -19.69 18.19
N LEU A 208 -9.57 -18.89 19.17
CA LEU A 208 -8.90 -17.65 19.53
C LEU A 208 -7.47 -17.90 20.00
N LEU A 209 -7.28 -18.90 20.89
CA LEU A 209 -5.97 -19.26 21.41
C LEU A 209 -5.03 -19.84 20.36
N ILE A 210 -5.55 -20.66 19.44
CA ILE A 210 -4.76 -21.14 18.29
C ILE A 210 -4.26 -19.93 17.48
N ARG A 211 -5.12 -18.97 17.16
CA ARG A 211 -4.72 -17.78 16.38
C ARG A 211 -3.66 -16.93 17.09
N LEU A 212 -3.80 -16.73 18.40
CA LEU A 212 -2.80 -15.99 19.19
C LEU A 212 -1.49 -16.78 19.33
N GLY A 213 -1.58 -18.09 19.54
CA GLY A 213 -0.44 -18.98 19.73
C GLY A 213 0.40 -19.17 18.49
N THR A 214 -0.22 -19.29 17.30
CA THR A 214 0.51 -19.52 16.04
C THR A 214 1.53 -18.42 15.73
N HIS A 215 1.25 -17.17 16.11
CA HIS A 215 2.10 -16.02 15.79
C HIS A 215 2.83 -15.42 17.00
N PHE A 216 2.75 -16.06 18.16
CA PHE A 216 3.27 -15.50 19.40
C PHE A 216 4.79 -15.21 19.33
N GLU A 217 5.59 -16.13 18.80
CA GLU A 217 7.03 -15.95 18.66
C GLU A 217 7.39 -14.82 17.68
N ASP A 218 6.63 -14.70 16.58
CA ASP A 218 6.83 -13.62 15.61
C ASP A 218 6.42 -12.26 16.19
N SER A 219 5.38 -12.21 17.02
CA SER A 219 5.04 -11.01 17.78
C SER A 219 6.15 -10.57 18.72
N LYS A 220 6.87 -11.52 19.36
CA LYS A 220 8.03 -11.18 20.20
C LYS A 220 9.16 -10.53 19.40
N LYS A 221 9.41 -11.01 18.17
CA LYS A 221 10.39 -10.40 17.26
C LYS A 221 10.00 -8.97 16.90
N LEU A 222 8.72 -8.74 16.56
CA LEU A 222 8.19 -7.39 16.30
C LEU A 222 8.32 -6.48 17.53
N LEU A 223 7.97 -6.98 18.72
CA LEU A 223 8.11 -6.26 19.97
C LEU A 223 9.57 -5.87 20.23
N ALA A 224 10.51 -6.82 20.07
CA ALA A 224 11.93 -6.56 20.22
C ALA A 224 12.41 -5.48 19.24
N PHE A 225 11.93 -5.49 18.00
CA PHE A 225 12.23 -4.48 17.00
C PHE A 225 11.70 -3.09 17.39
N VAL A 226 10.45 -2.98 17.80
CA VAL A 226 9.86 -1.68 18.21
C VAL A 226 10.53 -1.14 19.47
N ASN A 227 10.84 -1.99 20.46
CA ASN A 227 11.58 -1.56 21.65
C ASN A 227 12.99 -1.08 21.32
N ALA A 228 13.70 -1.78 20.41
CA ALA A 228 15.01 -1.35 19.94
C ALA A 228 14.94 0.05 19.30
N TRP A 229 13.85 0.34 18.57
CA TRP A 229 13.57 1.67 18.04
C TRP A 229 13.29 2.70 19.14
N GLU A 230 12.41 2.42 20.11
CA GLU A 230 12.11 3.34 21.20
C GLU A 230 13.38 3.72 21.99
N ASP A 231 14.17 2.72 22.40
CA ASP A 231 15.43 2.95 23.11
C ASP A 231 16.46 3.65 22.23
N GLY A 232 16.49 3.28 20.96
CA GLY A 232 17.35 3.88 19.97
C GLY A 232 17.07 5.36 19.75
N LEU A 233 15.80 5.75 19.64
CA LEU A 233 15.39 7.14 19.47
C LEU A 233 15.79 8.00 20.67
N ILE A 234 15.68 7.49 21.89
CA ILE A 234 16.14 8.21 23.09
C ILE A 234 17.65 8.45 23.02
N ARG A 235 18.43 7.40 22.71
CA ARG A 235 19.89 7.50 22.57
C ARG A 235 20.32 8.44 21.46
N ALA A 236 19.72 8.30 20.27
CA ALA A 236 20.02 9.15 19.13
C ALA A 236 19.69 10.62 19.41
N LYS A 237 18.56 10.88 20.07
CA LYS A 237 18.19 12.23 20.55
C LYS A 237 19.24 12.77 21.53
N ASP A 238 19.68 11.98 22.51
CA ASP A 238 20.68 12.44 23.48
C ASP A 238 22.04 12.73 22.81
N SER A 239 22.51 11.86 21.91
CA SER A 239 23.74 12.07 21.12
C SER A 239 23.66 13.31 20.23
N MET A 240 22.57 13.46 19.49
CA MET A 240 22.30 14.63 18.67
C MET A 240 22.32 15.92 19.51
N MET A 241 21.69 15.91 20.70
CA MET A 241 21.68 17.07 21.59
C MET A 241 23.09 17.45 22.09
N VAL A 242 23.98 16.47 22.28
CA VAL A 242 25.39 16.75 22.59
C VAL A 242 26.07 17.47 21.42
N LEU A 243 25.79 17.09 20.17
CA LEU A 243 26.33 17.76 18.99
C LEU A 243 25.75 19.18 18.81
N ILE A 244 24.43 19.34 18.95
CA ILE A 244 23.76 20.64 18.83
C ILE A 244 24.33 21.64 19.83
N ARG A 245 24.57 21.21 21.08
CA ARG A 245 25.14 22.08 22.13
C ARG A 245 26.57 22.55 21.83
N LYS A 246 27.30 21.91 20.90
CA LYS A 246 28.62 22.37 20.44
C LYS A 246 28.53 23.53 19.45
N ILE A 247 27.35 23.76 18.84
CA ILE A 247 27.13 24.84 17.88
C ILE A 247 26.67 26.08 18.65
N GLY A 248 27.57 27.05 18.81
CA GLY A 248 27.26 28.34 19.42
C GLY A 248 26.71 29.35 18.40
N LEU A 249 26.34 30.53 18.91
CA LEU A 249 25.91 31.65 18.06
C LEU A 249 27.01 32.11 17.09
N ALA A 250 28.28 31.98 17.47
CA ALA A 250 29.40 32.32 16.62
C ALA A 250 29.49 31.40 15.39
N GLU A 251 29.28 30.10 15.58
CA GLU A 251 29.25 29.11 14.50
C GLU A 251 28.03 29.35 13.59
N ILE A 252 26.85 29.61 14.15
CA ILE A 252 25.65 29.94 13.37
C ILE A 252 25.87 31.22 12.55
N ALA A 253 26.46 32.26 13.15
CA ALA A 253 26.77 33.50 12.44
C ALA A 253 27.76 33.26 11.29
N ARG A 254 28.77 32.40 11.49
CA ARG A 254 29.72 32.02 10.43
C ARG A 254 29.05 31.22 9.32
N ILE A 255 28.19 30.25 9.65
CA ILE A 255 27.41 29.49 8.66
C ILE A 255 26.56 30.45 7.83
N HIS A 256 25.88 31.40 8.48
CA HIS A 256 25.10 32.41 7.78
C HIS A 256 25.99 33.29 6.88
N GLN A 257 27.09 33.82 7.39
CA GLN A 257 27.98 34.71 6.63
C GLN A 257 28.68 34.02 5.45
N LEU A 258 29.09 32.76 5.61
CA LEU A 258 29.92 32.05 4.63
C LEU A 258 29.10 31.22 3.63
N LEU A 259 27.86 30.86 3.98
CA LEU A 259 27.02 29.98 3.16
C LEU A 259 25.64 30.60 2.92
N LEU A 260 24.83 30.74 3.97
CA LEU A 260 23.39 30.97 3.81
C LEU A 260 23.04 32.34 3.25
N SER A 261 23.82 33.38 3.57
CA SER A 261 23.63 34.73 3.03
C SER A 261 23.85 34.79 1.52
N THR A 262 24.72 33.93 0.97
CA THR A 262 24.97 33.83 -0.47
C THR A 262 23.93 32.96 -1.17
N GLU A 263 23.35 32.01 -0.46
CA GLU A 263 22.26 31.16 -0.97
C GLU A 263 20.86 31.76 -0.74
N GLY A 264 20.72 32.82 0.07
CA GLY A 264 19.40 33.40 0.40
C GLY A 264 18.54 32.47 1.26
N GLU A 265 19.16 31.63 2.09
CA GLU A 265 18.49 30.62 2.91
C GLU A 265 18.36 31.07 4.38
N PRO A 266 17.17 30.98 4.99
CA PRO A 266 17.00 31.31 6.41
C PRO A 266 17.74 30.33 7.33
N PRO A 267 18.55 30.81 8.30
CA PRO A 267 19.28 29.93 9.24
C PRO A 267 18.42 28.92 9.98
N GLY A 268 17.20 29.31 10.38
CA GLY A 268 16.28 28.42 11.09
C GLY A 268 15.84 27.23 10.24
N SER A 269 15.49 27.47 8.97
CA SER A 269 15.08 26.38 8.06
C SER A 269 16.26 25.43 7.80
N TYR A 270 17.42 26.00 7.48
CA TYR A 270 18.64 25.24 7.23
C TYR A 270 19.04 24.36 8.42
N LEU A 271 19.04 24.92 9.63
CA LEU A 271 19.44 24.17 10.83
C LEU A 271 18.48 23.00 11.12
N VAL A 272 17.17 23.17 10.90
CA VAL A 272 16.21 22.06 11.02
C VAL A 272 16.54 20.94 10.03
N ASP A 273 16.81 21.27 8.77
CA ASP A 273 17.18 20.29 7.73
C ASP A 273 18.47 19.53 8.07
N ILE A 274 19.49 20.23 8.59
CA ILE A 274 20.74 19.60 9.03
C ILE A 274 20.51 18.73 10.27
N PHE A 275 19.75 19.22 11.25
CA PHE A 275 19.48 18.49 12.48
C PHE A 275 18.67 17.21 12.24
N ASP A 276 17.74 17.21 11.28
CA ASP A 276 17.07 15.98 10.84
C ASP A 276 18.06 14.94 10.31
N LYS A 277 19.01 15.37 9.47
CA LYS A 277 20.04 14.49 8.89
C LYS A 277 20.99 13.95 9.97
N VAL A 278 21.34 14.78 10.96
CA VAL A 278 22.15 14.34 12.11
C VAL A 278 21.37 13.31 12.93
N LEU A 279 20.10 13.56 13.25
CA LEU A 279 19.27 12.59 13.96
C LEU A 279 19.15 11.28 13.20
N GLN A 280 18.93 11.35 11.89
CA GLN A 280 18.88 10.18 11.02
C GLN A 280 20.20 9.40 11.06
N HIS A 281 21.35 10.07 10.97
CA HIS A 281 22.66 9.45 11.07
C HIS A 281 22.87 8.74 12.42
N GLU A 282 22.49 9.39 13.53
CA GLU A 282 22.56 8.79 14.87
C GLU A 282 21.68 7.54 14.98
N ILE A 283 20.51 7.51 14.32
CA ILE A 283 19.62 6.34 14.29
C ILE A 283 20.23 5.20 13.44
N GLU A 284 20.78 5.53 12.27
CA GLU A 284 21.37 4.56 11.34
C GLU A 284 22.55 3.78 11.94
N GLY A 285 23.29 4.39 12.87
CA GLY A 285 24.42 3.77 13.57
C GLY A 285 24.07 2.85 14.74
N LEU A 286 22.79 2.68 15.09
CA LEU A 286 22.39 1.94 16.29
C LEU A 286 22.36 0.42 16.05
N GLU A 287 23.41 -0.27 16.51
CA GLU A 287 23.52 -1.73 16.41
C GLU A 287 22.31 -2.49 16.97
N PRO A 288 21.64 -2.10 18.08
CA PRO A 288 20.43 -2.80 18.54
C PRO A 288 19.27 -2.79 17.53
N ILE A 289 19.08 -1.69 16.80
CA ILE A 289 18.06 -1.58 15.75
C ILE A 289 18.43 -2.50 14.59
N ILE A 290 19.70 -2.45 14.16
CA ILE A 290 20.22 -3.29 13.07
C ILE A 290 20.09 -4.79 13.44
N GLY A 291 20.45 -5.17 14.66
CA GLY A 291 20.31 -6.51 15.19
C GLY A 291 18.87 -7.01 15.17
N ALA A 292 17.93 -6.19 15.66
CA ALA A 292 16.52 -6.55 15.64
C ALA A 292 15.94 -6.61 14.21
N ALA A 293 16.40 -5.75 13.28
CA ALA A 293 16.02 -5.81 11.87
C ALA A 293 16.47 -7.12 11.21
N LYS A 294 17.68 -7.61 11.52
CA LYS A 294 18.15 -8.93 11.04
C LYS A 294 17.24 -10.06 11.53
N VAL A 295 16.76 -9.98 12.78
CA VAL A 295 15.79 -10.95 13.33
C VAL A 295 14.44 -10.86 12.61
N MET A 296 13.97 -9.66 12.28
CA MET A 296 12.72 -9.45 11.51
C MET A 296 12.75 -10.10 10.13
N ASN A 297 13.92 -10.23 9.49
CA ASN A 297 14.03 -10.94 8.20
C ASN A 297 13.75 -12.46 8.30
N THR A 298 13.64 -13.00 9.52
CA THR A 298 13.31 -14.42 9.78
C THR A 298 11.81 -14.67 9.97
N LEU A 299 10.98 -13.64 9.81
CA LEU A 299 9.53 -13.73 9.92
C LEU A 299 8.92 -14.64 8.83
N ALA A 300 7.96 -15.48 9.22
CA ALA A 300 7.32 -16.45 8.33
C ALA A 300 6.24 -15.80 7.44
N MET A 301 6.66 -15.16 6.34
CA MET A 301 5.81 -14.34 5.46
C MET A 301 4.62 -15.08 4.81
N ALA A 302 4.65 -16.41 4.72
CA ALA A 302 3.63 -17.20 4.02
C ALA A 302 2.38 -17.53 4.88
N GLY A 303 2.41 -17.28 6.20
CA GLY A 303 1.41 -17.81 7.14
C GLY A 303 0.65 -16.77 7.97
N TYR A 304 0.74 -15.47 7.68
CA TYR A 304 0.20 -14.45 8.57
C TYR A 304 -1.34 -14.42 8.66
N PRO A 305 -1.90 -14.06 9.84
CA PRO A 305 -3.33 -14.15 10.07
C PRO A 305 -4.07 -13.08 9.25
N PRO A 306 -5.35 -13.33 8.90
CA PRO A 306 -6.18 -12.29 8.33
C PRO A 306 -6.25 -11.08 9.28
N PRO A 307 -6.42 -9.86 8.74
CA PRO A 307 -6.61 -8.68 9.58
C PRO A 307 -7.79 -8.90 10.52
N PHE A 308 -7.64 -8.53 11.78
CA PHE A 308 -8.68 -8.78 12.76
C PHE A 308 -9.89 -7.85 12.53
N VAL A 309 -9.65 -6.63 12.03
CA VAL A 309 -10.68 -5.69 11.58
C VAL A 309 -10.33 -5.11 10.21
N PRO A 310 -11.31 -4.99 9.29
CA PRO A 310 -11.11 -4.33 8.01
C PRO A 310 -10.95 -2.81 8.18
N GLY A 311 -10.01 -2.21 7.45
CA GLY A 311 -9.94 -0.75 7.26
C GLY A 311 -9.18 0.06 8.32
N GLU A 312 -8.81 -0.53 9.45
CA GLU A 312 -8.02 0.20 10.47
C GLU A 312 -6.55 0.42 10.10
N LYS A 313 -6.03 -0.37 9.16
CA LYS A 313 -4.61 -0.32 8.78
C LYS A 313 -4.40 0.71 7.69
N ASP A 314 -3.88 1.84 8.10
CA ASP A 314 -3.58 2.92 7.20
C ASP A 314 -2.14 2.90 6.69
N LEU A 315 -1.82 1.89 5.87
CA LEU A 315 -0.51 1.85 5.20
C LEU A 315 -0.30 3.08 4.30
N GLN A 316 -1.37 3.74 3.85
CA GLN A 316 -1.29 4.92 3.00
C GLN A 316 -0.80 6.14 3.79
N ASP A 317 -1.14 6.28 5.06
CA ASP A 317 -0.56 7.31 5.93
C ASP A 317 0.96 7.16 6.06
N PHE A 318 1.48 5.94 6.23
CA PHE A 318 2.92 5.69 6.24
C PHE A 318 3.57 6.10 4.91
N VAL A 319 2.98 5.69 3.78
CA VAL A 319 3.50 6.08 2.45
C VAL A 319 3.48 7.59 2.28
N GLN A 320 2.41 8.27 2.69
CA GLN A 320 2.30 9.73 2.62
C GLN A 320 3.42 10.43 3.40
N ARG A 321 3.71 9.98 4.64
CA ARG A 321 4.72 10.60 5.51
C ARG A 321 6.15 10.36 5.03
N CYS A 322 6.36 9.28 4.29
CA CYS A 322 7.62 9.02 3.57
C CYS A 322 7.78 9.97 2.37
N LEU A 323 6.69 10.26 1.65
CA LEU A 323 6.74 11.06 0.42
C LEU A 323 6.84 12.57 0.67
N PHE A 324 6.14 13.06 1.68
CA PHE A 324 5.97 14.50 1.94
C PHE A 324 6.62 14.95 3.24
N GLN A 325 6.98 16.22 3.27
CA GLN A 325 7.29 16.90 4.52
C GLN A 325 6.02 17.10 5.35
N ASN A 326 6.17 17.16 6.68
CA ASN A 326 5.05 17.49 7.57
C ASN A 326 4.51 18.89 7.22
N ARG A 327 3.17 19.04 7.17
CA ARG A 327 2.50 20.30 6.82
C ARG A 327 2.92 21.48 7.71
N ALA A 328 3.21 21.24 8.99
CA ALA A 328 3.69 22.29 9.90
C ALA A 328 5.03 22.89 9.42
N ARG A 329 5.87 22.12 8.72
CA ARG A 329 7.15 22.59 8.16
C ARG A 329 6.96 23.59 7.02
N LEU A 330 5.80 23.60 6.36
CA LEU A 330 5.49 24.57 5.30
C LEU A 330 5.35 26.01 5.83
N SER A 331 5.23 26.18 7.15
CA SER A 331 5.28 27.50 7.79
C SER A 331 6.69 28.11 7.80
N LEU A 332 7.74 27.30 7.64
CA LEU A 332 9.10 27.79 7.49
C LEU A 332 9.30 28.33 6.07
N SER A 333 9.82 29.54 5.97
CA SER A 333 10.14 30.15 4.68
C SER A 333 11.20 29.33 3.97
N ALA A 334 10.92 28.92 2.73
CA ALA A 334 11.84 28.17 1.88
C ALA A 334 13.07 28.97 1.45
N SER A 335 12.93 30.29 1.40
CA SER A 335 13.95 31.25 1.02
C SER A 335 13.57 32.60 1.62
N VAL A 336 14.56 33.50 1.74
CA VAL A 336 14.32 34.91 2.06
C VAL A 336 13.51 35.59 0.95
N ASP A 337 13.76 35.24 -0.31
CA ASP A 337 13.25 35.96 -1.48
C ASP A 337 12.19 35.19 -2.31
N SER A 338 11.89 33.95 -1.94
CA SER A 338 10.92 33.08 -2.63
C SER A 338 9.90 32.47 -1.68
N LYS A 339 8.63 32.52 -2.08
CA LYS A 339 7.50 31.88 -1.38
C LYS A 339 7.33 30.40 -1.71
N ILE A 340 8.11 29.89 -2.66
CA ILE A 340 8.08 28.47 -3.07
C ILE A 340 9.44 27.80 -2.88
N ALA A 341 9.41 26.49 -2.71
CA ALA A 341 10.55 25.61 -2.71
C ALA A 341 10.45 24.55 -3.81
N PHE A 342 11.58 23.93 -4.10
CA PHE A 342 11.63 22.71 -4.87
C PHE A 342 10.77 21.61 -4.22
N GLY A 343 9.97 20.92 -5.02
CA GLY A 343 9.05 19.88 -4.57
C GLY A 343 7.72 20.38 -4.01
N ASP A 344 7.47 21.69 -3.96
CA ASP A 344 6.15 22.23 -3.61
C ASP A 344 5.09 21.75 -4.61
N VAL A 345 3.96 21.29 -4.08
CA VAL A 345 2.78 20.91 -4.85
C VAL A 345 1.73 22.00 -4.66
N LEU A 346 1.47 22.74 -5.74
CA LEU A 346 0.54 23.84 -5.77
C LEU A 346 -0.85 23.34 -6.16
N ARG A 347 -1.87 23.87 -5.49
CA ARG A 347 -3.27 23.63 -5.84
C ARG A 347 -4.07 24.92 -5.86
N ARG A 348 -5.15 24.93 -6.63
CA ARG A 348 -6.09 26.05 -6.64
C ARG A 348 -6.90 26.06 -5.35
N LYS A 349 -7.02 27.23 -4.70
CA LYS A 349 -7.82 27.41 -3.48
C LYS A 349 -9.29 27.10 -3.78
N LYS A 350 -9.99 26.43 -2.86
CA LYS A 350 -11.46 26.32 -2.92
C LYS A 350 -12.04 27.70 -2.62
N VAL A 351 -12.83 28.27 -3.54
CA VAL A 351 -13.57 29.51 -3.27
C VAL A 351 -14.83 29.12 -2.48
N GLU A 352 -14.80 29.28 -1.16
CA GLU A 352 -15.99 29.11 -0.34
C GLU A 352 -16.97 30.27 -0.61
N GLY A 353 -18.16 29.95 -1.11
CA GLY A 353 -19.29 30.90 -1.12
C GLY A 353 -19.51 31.73 -2.38
N ALA A 354 -19.02 31.34 -3.57
CA ALA A 354 -19.51 31.92 -4.81
C ALA A 354 -20.93 31.40 -5.11
N LYS A 355 -21.95 31.98 -4.47
CA LYS A 355 -23.29 32.02 -5.06
C LYS A 355 -23.11 32.62 -6.45
N VAL A 356 -23.43 31.86 -7.49
CA VAL A 356 -23.57 32.36 -8.85
C VAL A 356 -24.77 33.30 -8.84
N GLU A 357 -24.58 34.54 -8.40
CA GLU A 357 -25.51 35.62 -8.68
C GLU A 357 -25.26 36.05 -10.12
N ASN A 358 -26.17 35.59 -10.98
CA ASN A 358 -26.58 36.17 -12.25
C ASN A 358 -25.60 37.11 -12.95
N GLY A 359 -25.02 36.62 -14.05
CA GLY A 359 -24.95 37.36 -15.30
C GLY A 359 -24.40 38.79 -15.22
N GLY A 360 -23.14 38.92 -14.79
CA GLY A 360 -22.36 40.13 -15.00
C GLY A 360 -20.90 39.74 -15.09
N GLU A 361 -20.35 39.69 -16.30
CA GLU A 361 -18.92 39.56 -16.53
C GLU A 361 -18.19 40.75 -15.90
N ALA A 362 -17.78 40.61 -14.64
CA ALA A 362 -16.72 41.42 -14.08
C ALA A 362 -15.40 40.88 -14.66
N GLN A 363 -15.03 41.39 -15.84
CA GLN A 363 -13.68 41.29 -16.37
C GLN A 363 -12.71 42.00 -15.42
N LEU A 364 -12.26 41.29 -14.39
CA LEU A 364 -10.95 41.56 -13.78
C LEU A 364 -9.91 40.97 -14.73
N ALA A 365 -9.38 41.82 -15.61
CA ALA A 365 -8.32 41.53 -16.56
C ALA A 365 -6.96 41.28 -15.84
N HIS A 366 -6.90 40.26 -14.99
CA HIS A 366 -5.67 39.58 -14.66
C HIS A 366 -5.71 38.23 -15.38
N HIS A 367 -4.93 38.12 -16.45
CA HIS A 367 -4.70 36.84 -17.13
C HIS A 367 -4.07 35.88 -16.12
N ASP A 368 -4.87 34.99 -15.53
CA ASP A 368 -4.35 33.90 -14.70
C ASP A 368 -3.49 33.01 -15.62
N PRO A 369 -2.16 32.94 -15.41
CA PRO A 369 -1.29 32.21 -16.32
C PRO A 369 -1.40 30.69 -16.16
N LEU A 370 -2.14 30.19 -15.16
CA LEU A 370 -2.47 28.78 -14.97
C LEU A 370 -3.98 28.53 -15.08
N SER A 371 -4.66 29.21 -16.02
CA SER A 371 -6.11 29.11 -16.17
C SER A 371 -6.62 27.72 -16.55
N ASP A 372 -5.77 26.90 -17.17
CA ASP A 372 -6.00 25.51 -17.55
C ASP A 372 -5.81 24.52 -16.37
N VAL A 373 -5.13 24.94 -15.30
CA VAL A 373 -5.00 24.16 -14.06
C VAL A 373 -6.26 24.35 -13.20
N VAL A 374 -7.21 23.44 -13.39
CA VAL A 374 -8.50 23.39 -12.70
C VAL A 374 -8.40 22.73 -11.31
N HIS A 375 -9.51 22.67 -10.55
CA HIS A 375 -9.50 22.27 -9.13
C HIS A 375 -9.08 20.81 -8.86
N ASP A 376 -9.22 19.93 -9.84
CA ASP A 376 -8.78 18.54 -9.81
C ASP A 376 -7.36 18.36 -10.39
N MET A 377 -6.60 19.45 -10.52
CA MET A 377 -5.21 19.44 -10.94
C MET A 377 -4.29 20.09 -9.91
N VAL A 378 -3.02 19.68 -9.97
CA VAL A 378 -1.93 20.22 -9.16
C VAL A 378 -0.71 20.50 -10.03
N ALA A 379 0.15 21.39 -9.57
CA ALA A 379 1.42 21.70 -10.22
C ALA A 379 2.58 21.48 -9.25
N ALA A 380 3.53 20.60 -9.59
CA ALA A 380 4.76 20.42 -8.82
C ALA A 380 5.85 21.41 -9.28
N VAL A 381 6.50 22.08 -8.33
CA VAL A 381 7.65 22.95 -8.56
C VAL A 381 8.90 22.09 -8.75
N LEU A 382 9.45 22.11 -9.96
CA LEU A 382 10.62 21.29 -10.33
C LEU A 382 11.86 22.12 -10.71
N THR A 383 11.84 23.44 -10.52
CA THR A 383 13.08 24.24 -10.62
C THR A 383 14.01 23.92 -9.44
N PRO A 384 15.32 23.69 -9.67
CA PRO A 384 16.29 23.45 -8.61
C PRO A 384 16.24 24.50 -7.48
N ALA A 385 16.48 24.08 -6.25
CA ALA A 385 16.38 24.94 -5.07
C ALA A 385 17.28 26.18 -5.14
N CYS A 386 18.55 26.02 -5.55
CA CYS A 386 19.51 27.12 -5.67
C CYS A 386 19.07 28.20 -6.68
N ASP A 387 18.44 27.79 -7.78
CA ASP A 387 17.88 28.70 -8.79
C ASP A 387 16.64 29.43 -8.29
N LEU A 388 15.81 28.77 -7.47
CA LEU A 388 14.63 29.38 -6.85
C LEU A 388 15.01 30.43 -5.80
N GLN A 389 15.98 30.10 -4.94
CA GLN A 389 16.41 30.98 -3.85
C GLN A 389 17.06 32.27 -4.35
N ARG A 390 17.89 32.17 -5.40
CA ARG A 390 18.57 33.33 -6.00
C ARG A 390 17.77 34.05 -7.09
N LYS A 391 16.58 33.55 -7.42
CA LYS A 391 15.86 33.91 -8.66
C LYS A 391 16.77 33.80 -9.90
N GLY A 392 17.65 32.81 -9.91
CA GLY A 392 18.61 32.54 -10.98
C GLY A 392 17.91 32.01 -12.25
N ALA A 393 16.84 31.23 -12.07
CA ALA A 393 15.97 30.87 -13.15
C ALA A 393 15.04 32.04 -13.54
N LYS A 394 15.05 32.44 -14.81
CA LYS A 394 14.11 33.47 -15.31
C LYS A 394 12.64 33.03 -15.16
N ARG A 395 12.39 31.72 -15.23
CA ARG A 395 11.08 31.11 -15.12
C ARG A 395 11.16 29.86 -14.26
N VAL A 396 10.16 29.68 -13.41
CA VAL A 396 9.94 28.51 -12.58
C VAL A 396 9.28 27.43 -13.43
N LEU A 397 9.84 26.21 -13.40
CA LEU A 397 9.36 25.01 -14.06
C LEU A 397 8.32 24.32 -13.18
N LEU A 398 7.15 24.09 -13.76
CA LEU A 398 6.03 23.41 -13.14
C LEU A 398 5.63 22.19 -13.96
N LEU A 399 5.37 21.08 -13.27
CA LEU A 399 4.80 19.88 -13.89
C LEU A 399 3.36 19.71 -13.43
N VAL A 400 2.42 19.67 -14.37
CA VAL A 400 0.99 19.53 -14.07
C VAL A 400 0.62 18.06 -13.94
N GLY A 401 -0.25 17.76 -12.98
CA GLY A 401 -0.79 16.43 -12.76
C GLY A 401 -2.26 16.48 -12.35
N ALA A 402 -2.99 15.42 -12.69
CA ALA A 402 -4.38 15.25 -12.29
C ALA A 402 -4.46 14.59 -10.90
N LEU A 403 -5.25 15.19 -10.01
CA LEU A 403 -5.66 14.59 -8.74
C LEU A 403 -6.78 13.59 -8.99
N LYS A 404 -6.57 12.36 -8.55
CA LYS A 404 -7.54 11.28 -8.67
C LYS A 404 -7.87 10.69 -7.30
N PRO A 405 -9.15 10.45 -6.98
CA PRO A 405 -9.52 9.81 -5.73
C PRO A 405 -8.76 8.49 -5.55
N LEU A 406 -8.28 8.23 -4.33
CA LEU A 406 -7.59 6.98 -4.03
C LEU A 406 -8.64 5.88 -3.72
N THR A 407 -9.13 5.21 -4.76
CA THR A 407 -10.05 4.07 -4.65
C THR A 407 -9.40 2.77 -5.12
N ALA A 408 -9.96 1.62 -4.73
CA ALA A 408 -9.48 0.31 -5.18
C ALA A 408 -9.62 0.12 -6.70
N ALA A 409 -10.61 0.74 -7.33
CA ALA A 409 -10.85 0.64 -8.78
C ALA A 409 -9.81 1.43 -9.59
N ASP A 410 -9.27 2.52 -9.01
CA ASP A 410 -8.34 3.42 -9.69
C ASP A 410 -6.86 3.02 -9.51
N TRP A 411 -6.57 2.06 -8.62
CA TRP A 411 -5.21 1.65 -8.32
C TRP A 411 -4.69 0.57 -9.29
N SER A 412 -3.59 0.88 -9.98
CA SER A 412 -2.89 -0.09 -10.84
C SER A 412 -1.38 -0.02 -10.68
N TYR A 413 -0.75 -1.18 -10.54
CA TYR A 413 0.71 -1.33 -10.64
C TYR A 413 1.21 -1.37 -12.09
N LYS A 414 0.31 -1.61 -13.06
CA LYS A 414 0.66 -1.68 -14.49
C LYS A 414 0.61 -0.32 -15.19
N ASP A 415 0.15 0.73 -14.53
CA ASP A 415 0.19 2.09 -15.12
C ASP A 415 1.65 2.57 -15.10
N GLU A 416 2.32 2.48 -16.25
CA GLU A 416 3.76 2.81 -16.43
C GLU A 416 4.06 4.32 -16.37
N GLY A 417 3.06 5.15 -16.07
CA GLY A 417 3.19 6.60 -16.00
C GLY A 417 3.85 7.12 -14.71
N ALA A 418 4.29 8.37 -14.73
CA ALA A 418 4.74 9.06 -13.52
C ALA A 418 3.54 9.29 -12.57
N LYS A 419 3.63 8.73 -11.36
CA LYS A 419 2.58 8.84 -10.34
C LYS A 419 3.16 9.14 -8.97
N THR A 420 2.41 9.90 -8.17
CA THR A 420 2.59 9.99 -6.72
C THR A 420 1.44 9.23 -6.05
N PRO A 421 1.72 8.17 -5.26
CA PRO A 421 0.73 7.16 -4.90
C PRO A 421 -0.31 7.64 -3.88
N VAL A 422 0.01 8.62 -3.06
CA VAL A 422 -0.91 9.19 -2.09
C VAL A 422 -0.52 10.63 -1.80
N ILE A 423 -1.51 11.50 -1.67
CA ILE A 423 -1.42 12.84 -1.11
C ILE A 423 -2.68 13.06 -0.29
N GLU A 424 -2.51 13.60 0.91
CA GLU A 424 -3.63 14.00 1.77
C GLU A 424 -3.90 15.48 1.59
N MET A 425 -5.17 15.80 1.38
CA MET A 425 -5.66 17.17 1.37
C MET A 425 -6.04 17.57 2.78
N GLY A 426 -5.90 18.85 3.11
CA GLY A 426 -6.11 19.37 4.47
C GLY A 426 -7.49 19.14 5.12
N ASP A 427 -8.44 18.50 4.43
CA ASP A 427 -9.75 18.04 4.89
C ASP A 427 -9.79 16.53 5.20
N GLY A 428 -8.64 15.86 5.21
CA GLY A 428 -8.49 14.41 5.45
C GLY A 428 -8.76 13.53 4.22
N SER A 429 -9.14 14.12 3.08
CA SER A 429 -9.39 13.37 1.86
C SER A 429 -8.09 12.98 1.15
N ARG A 430 -8.07 11.79 0.54
CA ARG A 430 -6.86 11.22 -0.09
C ARG A 430 -7.01 11.02 -1.58
N PHE A 431 -5.95 11.41 -2.26
CA PHE A 431 -5.82 11.32 -3.70
C PHE A 431 -4.50 10.68 -4.06
N TRP A 432 -4.37 10.27 -5.31
CA TRP A 432 -3.09 10.06 -5.96
C TRP A 432 -2.95 11.05 -7.10
N ILE A 433 -1.71 11.31 -7.51
CA ILE A 433 -1.41 12.26 -8.59
C ILE A 433 -0.96 11.47 -9.81
N LYS A 434 -1.65 11.64 -10.94
CA LYS A 434 -1.19 11.19 -12.25
C LYS A 434 -0.48 12.36 -12.93
N TRP A 435 0.84 12.34 -12.97
CA TRP A 435 1.62 13.40 -13.59
C TRP A 435 1.58 13.27 -15.11
N ASP A 436 1.32 14.37 -15.81
CA ASP A 436 1.45 14.44 -17.25
C ASP A 436 2.82 14.98 -17.61
N LEU A 437 3.74 14.08 -17.96
CA LEU A 437 5.12 14.43 -18.35
C LEU A 437 5.21 15.33 -19.60
N LYS A 438 4.09 15.60 -20.27
CA LYS A 438 3.98 16.51 -21.42
C LYS A 438 3.32 17.84 -21.08
N HIS A 439 2.63 17.95 -19.94
CA HIS A 439 1.98 19.19 -19.51
C HIS A 439 2.91 19.96 -18.58
N ILE A 440 3.74 20.78 -19.21
CA ILE A 440 4.77 21.57 -18.54
C ILE A 440 4.38 23.03 -18.60
N GLU A 441 4.33 23.65 -17.44
CA GLU A 441 4.12 25.09 -17.33
C GLU A 441 5.41 25.77 -16.87
N THR A 442 5.59 27.01 -17.32
CA THR A 442 6.67 27.85 -16.79
C THR A 442 6.12 29.21 -16.43
N LEU A 443 6.49 29.76 -15.28
CA LEU A 443 6.01 31.06 -14.81
C LEU A 443 7.16 31.97 -14.40
N ALA A 444 7.04 33.28 -14.59
CA ALA A 444 7.96 34.22 -13.96
C ALA A 444 7.74 34.25 -12.44
N HIS A 445 8.79 34.55 -11.67
CA HIS A 445 8.71 34.65 -10.20
C HIS A 445 7.58 35.59 -9.73
N SER A 446 7.42 36.76 -10.36
CA SER A 446 6.36 37.73 -10.02
C SER A 446 4.95 37.22 -10.27
N GLN A 447 4.75 36.40 -11.31
CA GLN A 447 3.45 35.78 -11.59
C GLN A 447 3.10 34.78 -10.49
N LEU A 448 4.07 33.95 -10.10
CA LEU A 448 3.87 32.96 -9.05
C LEU A 448 3.66 33.59 -7.67
N GLU A 449 4.40 34.65 -7.35
CA GLU A 449 4.21 35.43 -6.11
C GLU A 449 2.80 36.04 -6.02
N SER A 450 2.25 36.50 -7.16
CA SER A 450 0.88 36.99 -7.26
C SER A 450 -0.15 35.88 -7.02
N LEU A 451 0.03 34.72 -7.67
CA LEU A 451 -0.86 33.56 -7.53
C LEU A 451 -0.90 32.99 -6.12
N LEU A 452 0.23 33.05 -5.38
CA LEU A 452 0.35 32.56 -4.00
C LEU A 452 0.15 33.64 -2.94
N SER A 453 -0.22 34.87 -3.34
CA SER A 453 -0.53 35.93 -2.38
C SER A 453 -1.80 35.59 -1.57
N ALA A 454 -2.07 36.36 -0.51
CA ALA A 454 -3.30 36.17 0.28
C ALA A 454 -4.56 36.25 -0.59
N ALA A 455 -4.60 37.18 -1.54
CA ALA A 455 -5.65 37.34 -2.54
C ALA A 455 -5.48 36.45 -3.79
N GLY A 456 -4.39 35.69 -3.88
CA GLY A 456 -4.08 34.83 -5.00
C GLY A 456 -4.93 33.55 -5.02
N THR A 457 -5.01 32.92 -6.19
CA THR A 457 -5.87 31.76 -6.48
C THR A 457 -5.25 30.41 -6.11
N PHE A 458 -3.97 30.35 -5.76
CA PHE A 458 -3.25 29.12 -5.46
C PHE A 458 -2.69 29.11 -4.03
N GLU A 459 -2.44 27.90 -3.53
CA GLU A 459 -1.74 27.64 -2.27
C GLU A 459 -0.80 26.45 -2.40
N VAL A 460 0.18 26.37 -1.49
CA VAL A 460 1.05 25.19 -1.35
C VAL A 460 0.28 24.14 -0.55
N ALA A 461 -0.13 23.06 -1.23
CA ALA A 461 -0.89 21.97 -0.63
C ALA A 461 0.01 21.04 0.20
N ALA A 462 1.19 20.74 -0.34
CA ALA A 462 2.17 19.84 0.25
C ALA A 462 3.56 20.12 -0.33
N ARG A 463 4.61 19.57 0.30
CA ARG A 463 5.98 19.59 -0.24
C ARG A 463 6.53 18.18 -0.28
N LEU A 464 6.87 17.70 -1.47
CA LEU A 464 7.57 16.43 -1.65
C LEU A 464 8.94 16.52 -0.96
N ARG A 465 9.37 15.41 -0.35
CA ARG A 465 10.77 15.29 0.06
C ARG A 465 11.67 15.30 -1.17
N GLU A 466 12.89 15.79 -0.98
CA GLU A 466 13.84 16.07 -2.05
C GLU A 466 14.07 14.86 -2.97
N SER A 467 14.26 13.66 -2.41
CA SER A 467 14.44 12.42 -3.18
C SER A 467 13.30 12.14 -4.16
N HIS A 468 12.05 12.36 -3.75
CA HIS A 468 10.87 12.11 -4.58
C HIS A 468 10.62 13.23 -5.58
N ALA A 469 10.93 14.48 -5.23
CA ALA A 469 10.90 15.59 -6.16
C ALA A 469 11.96 15.43 -7.27
N LEU A 470 13.17 14.99 -6.92
CA LEU A 470 14.24 14.66 -7.87
C LEU A 470 13.87 13.49 -8.78
N GLU A 471 13.27 12.43 -8.24
CA GLU A 471 12.76 11.31 -9.04
C GLU A 471 11.75 11.79 -10.10
N LEU A 472 10.81 12.66 -9.69
CA LEU A 472 9.82 13.23 -10.59
C LEU A 472 10.47 14.12 -11.67
N GLN A 473 11.42 14.97 -11.28
CA GLN A 473 12.20 15.80 -12.20
C GLN A 473 12.98 14.94 -13.20
N GLN A 474 13.63 13.86 -12.75
CA GLN A 474 14.36 12.94 -13.62
C GLN A 474 13.43 12.27 -14.65
N LYS A 475 12.23 11.85 -14.22
CA LYS A 475 11.22 11.28 -15.14
C LYS A 475 10.79 12.29 -16.21
N LEU A 476 10.57 13.55 -15.82
CA LEU A 476 10.25 14.63 -16.73
C LEU A 476 11.36 14.86 -17.76
N LEU A 477 12.60 15.05 -17.29
CA LEU A 477 13.75 15.30 -18.16
C LEU A 477 14.05 14.12 -19.09
N SER A 478 13.87 12.88 -18.61
CA SER A 478 14.02 11.67 -19.43
C SER A 478 12.94 11.56 -20.51
N ASN A 479 11.75 12.13 -20.29
CA ASN A 479 10.69 12.18 -21.30
C ASN A 479 10.97 13.26 -22.34
N LEU A 480 11.35 14.46 -21.89
CA LEU A 480 11.70 15.60 -22.75
C LEU A 480 12.96 15.36 -23.59
N GLY A 481 13.96 14.70 -23.02
CA GLY A 481 15.25 14.44 -23.67
C GLY A 481 15.20 13.37 -24.76
N ARG A 482 14.03 12.79 -25.05
CA ARG A 482 13.89 11.80 -26.13
C ARG A 482 14.07 12.47 -27.48
N ILE A 483 15.12 12.09 -28.18
CA ILE A 483 15.35 12.47 -29.58
C ILE A 483 14.51 11.53 -30.44
N GLY A 484 13.65 12.11 -31.30
CA GLY A 484 12.91 11.34 -32.29
C GLY A 484 13.89 10.69 -33.27
N LEU A 485 14.01 9.36 -33.20
CA LEU A 485 14.68 8.59 -34.24
C LEU A 485 13.74 8.39 -35.42
N VAL A 486 14.29 8.32 -36.63
CA VAL A 486 13.52 7.95 -37.83
C VAL A 486 12.83 6.62 -37.55
N ALA A 487 11.50 6.58 -37.72
CA ALA A 487 10.75 5.35 -37.54
C ALA A 487 11.33 4.29 -38.49
N PRO A 488 11.67 3.08 -38.00
CA PRO A 488 12.20 2.04 -38.87
C PRO A 488 11.16 1.71 -39.94
N MET A 489 11.61 1.58 -41.19
CA MET A 489 10.75 1.11 -42.28
C MET A 489 10.25 -0.31 -41.96
N PRO A 490 9.04 -0.69 -42.41
CA PRO A 490 8.56 -2.06 -42.29
C PRO A 490 9.55 -3.04 -42.92
N ALA A 491 9.80 -4.17 -42.27
CA ALA A 491 10.59 -5.26 -42.85
C ALA A 491 9.73 -6.09 -43.81
N THR A 492 10.31 -6.55 -44.91
CA THR A 492 9.61 -7.36 -45.92
C THR A 492 10.21 -8.76 -46.03
N PHE A 493 9.36 -9.77 -46.13
CA PHE A 493 9.76 -11.18 -46.25
C PHE A 493 8.92 -11.87 -47.32
N ASN A 494 9.58 -12.58 -48.24
CA ASN A 494 8.90 -13.39 -49.24
C ASN A 494 8.32 -14.65 -48.58
N MET A 495 7.06 -14.95 -48.89
CA MET A 495 6.30 -16.07 -48.32
C MET A 495 5.77 -16.97 -49.42
N ARG A 496 5.78 -18.28 -49.19
CA ARG A 496 5.03 -19.25 -50.01
C ARG A 496 3.60 -19.33 -49.55
N ILE A 497 2.70 -19.52 -50.51
CA ILE A 497 1.26 -19.47 -50.28
C ILE A 497 0.62 -20.62 -51.01
N GLU A 498 -0.23 -21.36 -50.30
CA GLU A 498 -1.03 -22.44 -50.85
C GLU A 498 -2.47 -22.25 -50.42
N ALA A 499 -3.41 -22.42 -51.36
CA ALA A 499 -4.83 -22.34 -51.08
C ALA A 499 -5.45 -23.74 -50.94
N PHE A 500 -6.43 -23.86 -50.05
CA PHE A 500 -7.14 -25.10 -49.75
C PHE A 500 -8.64 -24.84 -49.58
N VAL A 501 -9.42 -25.89 -49.81
CA VAL A 501 -10.86 -25.94 -49.50
C VAL A 501 -11.18 -27.25 -48.76
N PRO A 502 -12.16 -27.26 -47.85
CA PRO A 502 -12.56 -28.48 -47.16
C PRO A 502 -13.41 -29.38 -48.06
N ASN A 503 -13.01 -30.64 -48.22
CA ASN A 503 -13.79 -31.66 -48.92
C ASN A 503 -15.03 -32.09 -48.10
N LEU A 504 -15.79 -33.06 -48.60
CA LEU A 504 -17.01 -33.59 -47.95
C LEU A 504 -16.81 -34.01 -46.48
N ASP A 505 -15.61 -34.49 -46.12
CA ASP A 505 -15.27 -34.94 -44.76
C ASP A 505 -14.62 -33.85 -43.90
N GLY A 506 -14.47 -32.62 -44.43
CA GLY A 506 -13.82 -31.48 -43.77
C GLY A 506 -12.30 -31.52 -43.81
N VAL A 507 -11.71 -32.43 -44.59
CA VAL A 507 -10.26 -32.54 -44.83
C VAL A 507 -9.86 -31.54 -45.90
N LEU A 508 -8.73 -30.85 -45.71
CA LEU A 508 -8.26 -29.81 -46.62
C LEU A 508 -7.68 -30.42 -47.90
N THR A 509 -8.26 -30.05 -49.04
CA THR A 509 -7.76 -30.39 -50.38
C THR A 509 -7.16 -29.15 -51.02
N ARG A 510 -5.97 -29.30 -51.63
CA ARG A 510 -5.24 -28.20 -52.26
C ARG A 510 -6.00 -27.69 -53.49
N ALA A 511 -6.10 -26.37 -53.58
CA ALA A 511 -6.59 -25.67 -54.76
C ALA A 511 -5.47 -25.55 -55.80
N ASP A 512 -5.79 -25.83 -57.06
CA ASP A 512 -4.85 -25.69 -58.18
C ASP A 512 -4.89 -24.25 -58.70
N ILE A 513 -4.01 -23.40 -58.17
CA ILE A 513 -3.90 -21.97 -58.48
C ILE A 513 -2.43 -21.65 -58.74
N SER A 514 -2.01 -21.72 -60.01
CA SER A 514 -0.61 -21.56 -60.41
C SER A 514 0.01 -20.21 -60.06
N THR A 515 -0.79 -19.13 -60.02
CA THR A 515 -0.29 -17.78 -59.66
C THR A 515 0.11 -17.65 -58.18
N LEU A 516 -0.24 -18.61 -57.32
CA LEU A 516 0.25 -18.66 -55.93
C LEU A 516 1.69 -19.18 -55.81
N ASP A 517 2.24 -19.79 -56.86
CA ASP A 517 3.64 -20.25 -56.87
C ASP A 517 4.62 -19.07 -56.86
N ASP A 518 4.20 -17.89 -57.33
CA ASP A 518 4.92 -16.62 -57.22
C ASP A 518 5.02 -16.12 -55.76
N GLY A 519 4.20 -16.68 -54.86
CA GLY A 519 4.16 -16.35 -53.44
C GLY A 519 3.50 -15.01 -53.12
N GLY A 520 3.88 -14.44 -51.98
CA GLY A 520 3.47 -13.08 -51.57
C GLY A 520 4.46 -12.48 -50.59
N VAL A 521 4.21 -11.24 -50.16
CA VAL A 521 5.12 -10.48 -49.31
C VAL A 521 4.49 -10.25 -47.94
N CYS A 522 5.19 -10.65 -46.88
CA CYS A 522 4.83 -10.32 -45.51
C CYS A 522 5.56 -9.04 -45.08
N PHE A 523 4.80 -8.02 -44.72
CA PHE A 523 5.27 -6.79 -44.10
C PHE A 523 5.17 -6.92 -42.58
N ILE A 524 6.28 -6.64 -41.89
CA ILE A 524 6.33 -6.58 -40.43
C ILE A 524 6.57 -5.14 -40.01
N GLY A 525 5.56 -4.55 -39.36
CA GLY A 525 5.55 -3.16 -38.91
C GLY A 525 5.09 -3.02 -37.46
N ARG A 526 4.74 -1.81 -37.05
CA ARG A 526 4.15 -1.54 -35.73
C ARG A 526 2.62 -1.52 -35.84
N ASP A 527 1.95 -2.06 -34.83
CA ASP A 527 0.51 -1.87 -34.67
C ASP A 527 0.17 -0.38 -34.38
N PRO A 528 -1.10 0.05 -34.53
CA PRO A 528 -1.50 1.44 -34.27
C PRO A 528 -1.15 1.96 -32.86
N ASP A 529 -1.03 1.04 -31.89
CA ASP A 529 -0.68 1.35 -30.50
C ASP A 529 0.85 1.36 -30.26
N GLY A 530 1.66 0.95 -31.23
CA GLY A 530 3.12 0.89 -31.17
C GLY A 530 3.69 -0.14 -30.20
N LYS A 531 2.86 -1.07 -29.69
CA LYS A 531 3.21 -2.00 -28.61
C LYS A 531 3.63 -3.37 -29.13
N LYS A 532 3.17 -3.79 -30.31
CA LYS A 532 3.48 -5.10 -30.88
C LYS A 532 3.81 -4.99 -32.36
N ALA A 533 4.59 -5.95 -32.85
CA ALA A 533 4.80 -6.12 -34.28
C ALA A 533 3.50 -6.59 -34.94
N GLU A 534 3.05 -5.89 -35.97
CA GLU A 534 1.94 -6.29 -36.82
C GLU A 534 2.49 -6.93 -38.10
N GLU A 535 2.03 -8.14 -38.42
CA GLU A 535 2.40 -8.86 -39.63
C GLU A 535 1.23 -8.88 -40.62
N ARG A 536 1.46 -8.39 -41.84
CA ARG A 536 0.48 -8.39 -42.93
C ARG A 536 1.03 -9.08 -44.16
N LEU A 537 0.29 -10.06 -44.67
CA LEU A 537 0.56 -10.68 -45.96
C LEU A 537 -0.13 -9.89 -47.08
N ILE A 538 0.63 -9.51 -48.09
CA ILE A 538 0.14 -8.92 -49.34
C ILE A 538 0.37 -9.93 -50.46
N LEU A 539 -0.71 -10.26 -51.17
CA LEU A 539 -0.66 -11.06 -52.39
C LEU A 539 -0.41 -10.17 -53.60
N THR A 540 0.08 -10.75 -54.69
CA THR A 540 0.08 -10.06 -55.99
C THR A 540 -1.35 -9.92 -56.51
N GLU A 541 -1.61 -8.93 -57.35
CA GLU A 541 -2.92 -8.69 -57.98
C GLU A 541 -3.45 -9.97 -58.68
N ASN A 542 -2.58 -10.62 -59.47
CA ASN A 542 -2.90 -11.87 -60.15
C ASN A 542 -3.23 -13.02 -59.17
N ALA A 543 -2.57 -13.08 -58.01
CA ALA A 543 -2.87 -14.07 -56.98
C ALA A 543 -4.23 -13.79 -56.32
N CYS A 544 -4.56 -12.53 -56.05
CA CYS A 544 -5.88 -12.13 -55.54
C CYS A 544 -7.00 -12.53 -56.50
N GLU A 545 -6.88 -12.18 -57.79
CA GLU A 545 -7.86 -12.50 -58.82
C GLU A 545 -8.02 -14.01 -59.04
N ALA A 546 -6.90 -14.75 -59.03
CA ALA A 546 -6.94 -16.20 -59.23
C ALA A 546 -7.58 -16.93 -58.05
N VAL A 547 -7.34 -16.49 -56.80
CA VAL A 547 -8.04 -17.01 -55.62
C VAL A 547 -9.53 -16.72 -55.70
N TRP A 548 -9.93 -15.50 -56.06
CA TRP A 548 -11.34 -15.15 -56.22
C TRP A 548 -12.03 -15.96 -57.33
N THR A 549 -11.37 -16.09 -58.49
CA THR A 549 -11.85 -16.90 -59.62
C THR A 549 -12.00 -18.37 -59.22
N TYR A 550 -11.00 -18.92 -58.51
CA TYR A 550 -11.05 -20.29 -58.00
C TYR A 550 -12.27 -20.48 -57.09
N VAL A 551 -12.42 -19.66 -56.05
CA VAL A 551 -13.55 -19.72 -55.09
C VAL A 551 -14.90 -19.63 -55.82
N SER A 552 -15.01 -18.79 -56.84
CA SER A 552 -16.23 -18.61 -57.63
C SER A 552 -16.54 -19.83 -58.53
N SER A 553 -15.52 -20.58 -58.91
CA SER A 553 -15.62 -21.78 -59.77
C SER A 553 -15.77 -23.10 -59.00
N VAL A 554 -15.57 -23.11 -57.67
CA VAL A 554 -15.68 -24.32 -56.83
C VAL A 554 -17.08 -24.94 -56.98
N ASP A 555 -17.12 -26.24 -57.30
CA ASP A 555 -18.36 -27.01 -57.35
C ASP A 555 -18.86 -27.30 -55.92
N PRO A 556 -20.06 -26.80 -55.53
CA PRO A 556 -20.64 -27.06 -54.21
C PRO A 556 -20.77 -28.55 -53.87
N ALA A 557 -20.86 -29.44 -54.86
CA ALA A 557 -20.96 -30.88 -54.64
C ALA A 557 -19.65 -31.50 -54.09
N THR A 558 -18.52 -30.81 -54.25
CA THR A 558 -17.19 -31.31 -53.85
C THR A 558 -16.72 -30.84 -52.47
N ILE A 559 -17.42 -29.86 -51.88
CA ILE A 559 -17.06 -29.24 -50.60
C ILE A 559 -18.04 -29.59 -49.48
N HIS A 560 -17.56 -29.47 -48.23
CA HIS A 560 -18.34 -29.76 -47.03
C HIS A 560 -19.68 -28.99 -46.99
N GLU A 561 -20.77 -29.65 -46.57
CA GLU A 561 -22.12 -29.08 -46.55
C GLU A 561 -22.23 -27.73 -45.81
N LYS A 562 -21.53 -27.59 -44.68
CA LYS A 562 -21.47 -26.38 -43.85
C LYS A 562 -20.74 -25.21 -44.49
N THR A 563 -19.89 -25.44 -45.49
CA THR A 563 -19.11 -24.40 -46.18
C THR A 563 -19.84 -23.87 -47.42
N ARG A 564 -20.78 -24.66 -47.98
CA ARG A 564 -21.57 -24.31 -49.18
C ARG A 564 -22.28 -22.96 -49.09
N PRO A 565 -22.93 -22.58 -47.97
CA PRO A 565 -23.61 -21.28 -47.88
C PRO A 565 -22.65 -20.11 -48.08
N LEU A 566 -21.46 -20.18 -47.47
CA LEU A 566 -20.45 -19.15 -47.58
C LEU A 566 -19.88 -19.06 -49.01
N VAL A 567 -19.56 -20.18 -49.65
CA VAL A 567 -19.05 -20.21 -51.03
C VAL A 567 -20.09 -19.70 -52.03
N HIS A 568 -21.36 -20.08 -51.88
CA HIS A 568 -22.44 -19.59 -52.74
C HIS A 568 -22.61 -18.07 -52.64
N GLU A 569 -22.48 -17.51 -51.44
CA GLU A 569 -22.57 -16.07 -51.21
C GLU A 569 -21.35 -15.31 -51.77
N LEU A 570 -20.15 -15.85 -51.60
CA LEU A 570 -18.92 -15.22 -52.07
C LEU A 570 -18.73 -15.30 -53.59
N LYS A 571 -19.39 -16.25 -54.27
CA LYS A 571 -19.37 -16.40 -55.74
C LYS A 571 -19.81 -15.15 -56.50
N PHE A 572 -20.60 -14.28 -55.87
CA PHE A 572 -21.11 -13.04 -56.46
C PHE A 572 -20.63 -11.79 -55.71
N SER A 573 -19.74 -11.94 -54.72
CA SER A 573 -19.23 -10.83 -53.92
C SER A 573 -17.79 -10.47 -54.30
N ALA A 574 -17.51 -9.16 -54.35
CA ALA A 574 -16.15 -8.64 -54.45
C ALA A 574 -15.40 -8.68 -53.10
N ASP A 575 -16.06 -9.11 -52.02
CA ASP A 575 -15.50 -9.14 -50.66
C ASP A 575 -14.20 -9.93 -50.55
N VAL A 576 -14.08 -11.04 -51.30
CA VAL A 576 -12.86 -11.87 -51.29
C VAL A 576 -11.71 -11.11 -51.90
N LEU A 577 -11.93 -10.49 -53.06
CA LEU A 577 -10.91 -9.74 -53.76
C LEU A 577 -10.44 -8.54 -52.93
N GLN A 578 -11.37 -7.75 -52.40
CA GLN A 578 -11.06 -6.58 -51.57
C GLN A 578 -10.29 -6.94 -50.29
N ALA A 579 -10.63 -8.06 -49.65
CA ALA A 579 -9.93 -8.51 -48.45
C ALA A 579 -8.49 -8.94 -48.74
N LEU A 580 -8.25 -9.61 -49.87
CA LEU A 580 -6.92 -10.05 -50.28
C LEU A 580 -6.04 -8.85 -50.70
N GLU A 581 -6.61 -7.86 -51.38
CA GLU A 581 -5.91 -6.62 -51.79
C GLU A 581 -5.51 -5.72 -50.61
N GLN A 582 -6.33 -5.66 -49.56
CA GLN A 582 -6.01 -4.88 -48.34
C GLN A 582 -4.92 -5.51 -47.48
N GLY A 583 -4.63 -6.79 -47.73
CA GLY A 583 -3.67 -7.58 -46.97
C GLY A 583 -4.26 -8.31 -45.78
N LEU A 584 -3.69 -9.48 -45.50
CA LEU A 584 -4.17 -10.40 -44.49
C LEU A 584 -3.31 -10.31 -43.23
N SER A 585 -3.94 -10.01 -42.10
CA SER A 585 -3.25 -10.11 -40.82
C SER A 585 -2.95 -11.57 -40.48
N LEU A 586 -1.70 -11.87 -40.12
CA LEU A 586 -1.27 -13.24 -39.81
C LEU A 586 -1.54 -13.63 -38.34
N PRO A 587 -1.73 -14.92 -38.03
CA PRO A 587 -1.82 -15.38 -36.65
C PRO A 587 -0.49 -15.19 -35.91
N THR A 588 -0.56 -14.88 -34.61
CA THR A 588 0.61 -14.69 -33.75
C THR A 588 1.38 -16.00 -33.49
N THR A 589 0.69 -17.14 -33.59
CA THR A 589 1.27 -18.49 -33.42
C THR A 589 1.19 -19.27 -34.73
N ALA A 590 2.26 -19.98 -35.10
CA ALA A 590 2.36 -20.69 -36.39
C ALA A 590 1.20 -21.66 -36.67
N ASP A 591 0.71 -22.35 -35.64
CA ASP A 591 -0.25 -23.45 -35.80
C ASP A 591 -1.72 -23.07 -35.64
N SER A 592 -2.04 -21.81 -35.36
CA SER A 592 -3.44 -21.37 -35.24
C SER A 592 -3.98 -20.83 -36.56
N PHE A 593 -5.29 -21.06 -36.78
CA PHE A 593 -6.02 -20.42 -37.86
C PHE A 593 -6.53 -19.05 -37.40
N ARG A 594 -6.34 -18.04 -38.25
CA ARG A 594 -6.94 -16.71 -38.09
C ARG A 594 -8.01 -16.51 -39.16
N GLU A 595 -9.11 -15.88 -38.79
CA GLU A 595 -10.19 -15.55 -39.72
C GLU A 595 -9.76 -14.46 -40.70
N ILE A 596 -10.01 -14.68 -41.98
CA ILE A 596 -9.94 -13.66 -43.03
C ILE A 596 -11.28 -12.93 -43.02
N LYS A 597 -11.25 -11.62 -42.78
CA LYS A 597 -12.45 -10.78 -42.72
C LYS A 597 -12.46 -9.81 -43.90
N ALA A 598 -13.60 -9.70 -44.56
CA ALA A 598 -13.86 -8.68 -45.56
C ALA A 598 -13.97 -7.28 -44.92
N PRO A 599 -13.89 -6.20 -45.70
CA PRO A 599 -14.13 -4.84 -45.21
C PRO A 599 -15.50 -4.67 -44.53
N SER A 600 -16.49 -5.47 -44.94
CA SER A 600 -17.81 -5.57 -44.30
C SER A 600 -17.79 -6.19 -42.89
N GLY A 601 -16.63 -6.64 -42.41
CA GLY A 601 -16.44 -7.34 -41.14
C GLY A 601 -16.79 -8.83 -41.19
N LYS A 602 -17.31 -9.30 -42.32
CA LYS A 602 -17.75 -10.68 -42.52
C LYS A 602 -16.57 -11.63 -42.70
N VAL A 603 -16.63 -12.81 -42.10
CA VAL A 603 -15.61 -13.85 -42.28
C VAL A 603 -15.78 -14.53 -43.63
N ILE A 604 -14.71 -14.56 -44.42
CA ILE A 604 -14.71 -15.09 -45.79
C ILE A 604 -13.73 -16.26 -45.99
N GLY A 605 -12.86 -16.52 -45.03
CA GLY A 605 -11.85 -17.58 -45.13
C GLY A 605 -11.03 -17.70 -43.86
N LEU A 606 -10.00 -18.55 -43.91
CA LEU A 606 -9.03 -18.75 -42.84
C LEU A 606 -7.60 -18.64 -43.37
N VAL A 607 -6.67 -18.25 -42.50
CA VAL A 607 -5.24 -18.19 -42.81
C VAL A 607 -4.43 -18.85 -41.70
N LYS A 608 -3.42 -19.65 -42.07
CA LYS A 608 -2.52 -20.36 -41.15
C LYS A 608 -1.06 -20.06 -41.50
N ARG A 609 -0.21 -19.86 -40.49
CA ARG A 609 1.23 -19.57 -40.65
C ARG A 609 2.10 -20.83 -40.51
N SER A 610 1.62 -21.95 -41.04
CA SER A 610 2.39 -23.18 -41.19
C SER A 610 1.89 -23.97 -42.39
N LYS A 611 2.76 -24.85 -42.92
CA LYS A 611 2.45 -25.67 -44.09
C LYS A 611 1.30 -26.63 -43.77
N ILE A 612 0.28 -26.63 -44.64
CA ILE A 612 -0.86 -27.55 -44.55
C ILE A 612 -0.56 -28.79 -45.40
N GLN A 613 -0.80 -29.98 -44.84
CA GLN A 613 -0.68 -31.26 -45.54
C GLN A 613 -2.01 -31.62 -46.18
N ALA A 614 -2.09 -31.47 -47.51
CA ALA A 614 -3.26 -31.84 -48.30
C ALA A 614 -3.69 -33.30 -48.03
N GLY A 615 -4.98 -33.51 -47.76
CA GLY A 615 -5.53 -34.85 -47.48
C GLY A 615 -5.25 -35.39 -46.06
N VAL A 616 -4.49 -34.66 -45.23
CA VAL A 616 -4.17 -35.06 -43.84
C VAL A 616 -4.78 -34.07 -42.85
N ASP A 617 -4.55 -32.76 -43.07
CA ASP A 617 -5.05 -31.73 -42.17
C ASP A 617 -6.56 -31.55 -42.29
N LYS A 618 -7.23 -31.52 -41.14
CA LYS A 618 -8.69 -31.41 -41.03
C LYS A 618 -9.08 -30.20 -40.20
N LEU A 619 -10.09 -29.47 -40.66
CA LEU A 619 -10.63 -28.33 -39.93
C LEU A 619 -11.49 -28.79 -38.74
N GLU A 620 -11.43 -28.03 -37.66
CA GLU A 620 -12.33 -28.23 -36.52
C GLU A 620 -13.78 -27.86 -36.88
N ARG A 621 -14.74 -28.44 -36.15
CA ARG A 621 -16.19 -28.25 -36.43
C ARG A 621 -16.62 -26.78 -36.51
N GLY A 622 -15.98 -25.89 -35.74
CA GLY A 622 -16.27 -24.44 -35.73
C GLY A 622 -15.60 -23.64 -36.86
N GLN A 623 -14.60 -24.21 -37.53
CA GLN A 623 -13.81 -23.57 -38.59
C GLN A 623 -14.39 -23.85 -39.98
N ILE A 624 -14.95 -25.04 -40.18
CA ILE A 624 -15.56 -25.48 -41.45
C ILE A 624 -16.55 -24.45 -42.06
N PRO A 625 -17.53 -23.89 -41.31
CA PRO A 625 -18.46 -22.91 -41.90
C PRO A 625 -17.81 -21.58 -42.30
N LYS A 626 -16.56 -21.34 -41.90
CA LYS A 626 -15.79 -20.11 -42.15
C LYS A 626 -14.75 -20.28 -43.27
N ALA A 627 -14.63 -21.47 -43.84
CA ALA A 627 -13.51 -21.88 -44.67
C ALA A 627 -13.85 -21.95 -46.16
N ALA A 628 -14.38 -20.87 -46.74
CA ALA A 628 -14.58 -20.81 -48.20
C ALA A 628 -13.26 -20.82 -48.97
N VAL A 629 -12.21 -20.26 -48.36
CA VAL A 629 -10.82 -20.46 -48.75
C VAL A 629 -9.97 -20.57 -47.48
N VAL A 630 -8.97 -21.45 -47.49
CA VAL A 630 -7.97 -21.57 -46.44
C VAL A 630 -6.59 -21.34 -47.05
N LEU A 631 -5.87 -20.33 -46.57
CA LEU A 631 -4.53 -20.01 -47.03
C LEU A 631 -3.49 -20.53 -46.04
N SER A 632 -2.57 -21.36 -46.53
CA SER A 632 -1.36 -21.78 -45.82
C SER A 632 -0.20 -20.89 -46.24
N ILE A 633 0.49 -20.31 -45.27
CA ILE A 633 1.60 -19.38 -45.50
C ILE A 633 2.80 -19.87 -44.71
N TYR A 634 3.94 -19.97 -45.39
CA TYR A 634 5.17 -20.40 -44.76
C TYR A 634 6.38 -19.81 -45.49
N THR A 635 7.47 -19.60 -44.76
CA THR A 635 8.73 -19.21 -45.38
C THR A 635 9.26 -20.36 -46.22
N PRO A 636 9.82 -20.11 -47.42
CA PRO A 636 10.61 -21.12 -48.10
C PRO A 636 11.68 -21.61 -47.12
N LYS A 637 11.81 -22.93 -46.92
CA LYS A 637 13.03 -23.45 -46.29
C LYS A 637 14.19 -23.02 -47.18
N ASP A 638 15.26 -22.48 -46.58
CA ASP A 638 16.50 -22.29 -47.31
C ASP A 638 16.83 -23.60 -48.04
N PRO A 639 17.20 -23.55 -49.32
CA PRO A 639 17.67 -24.76 -49.98
C PRO A 639 18.82 -25.30 -49.13
N GLU A 640 18.70 -26.55 -48.67
CA GLU A 640 19.84 -27.24 -48.06
C GLU A 640 21.04 -27.04 -48.99
N PRO A 641 22.20 -26.60 -48.47
CA PRO A 641 23.34 -26.30 -49.31
C PRO A 641 23.64 -27.55 -50.13
N LYS A 642 23.49 -27.44 -51.46
CA LYS A 642 23.84 -28.53 -52.36
C LYS A 642 25.32 -28.80 -52.19
N ASP A 643 25.66 -30.00 -51.74
CA ASP A 643 27.03 -30.49 -51.71
C ASP A 643 27.63 -30.38 -53.13
N THR A 644 28.72 -29.59 -53.19
CA THR A 644 29.84 -29.60 -54.14
C THR A 644 29.59 -29.42 -55.65
N GLU A 645 30.30 -28.46 -56.25
CA GLU A 645 31.40 -28.80 -57.18
C GLU A 645 32.43 -27.64 -57.26
N GLU A 646 33.70 -28.04 -57.34
CA GLU A 646 34.90 -27.22 -57.33
C GLU A 646 34.90 -26.15 -58.43
N HIS A 647 35.22 -24.90 -58.06
CA HIS A 647 36.15 -24.10 -58.86
C HIS A 647 36.91 -23.12 -57.96
N ALA A 648 38.22 -23.31 -57.92
CA ALA A 648 39.18 -22.42 -57.32
C ALA A 648 39.20 -21.08 -58.06
N GLY A 649 39.06 -19.99 -57.32
CA GLY A 649 39.25 -18.62 -57.78
C GLY A 649 39.40 -17.68 -56.57
N GLU A 650 40.54 -17.01 -56.49
CA GLU A 650 41.07 -16.20 -55.39
C GLU A 650 40.15 -15.04 -54.90
N PRO A 651 40.35 -14.55 -53.65
CA PRO A 651 39.40 -13.69 -52.96
C PRO A 651 39.59 -12.20 -53.31
N ILE A 652 38.47 -11.52 -53.60
CA ILE A 652 38.38 -10.06 -53.56
C ILE A 652 37.60 -9.66 -52.30
N GLY A 653 38.20 -8.75 -51.52
CA GLY A 653 37.89 -8.49 -50.12
C GLY A 653 36.45 -8.06 -49.80
N ALA A 654 35.99 -8.56 -48.65
CA ALA A 654 34.79 -8.10 -47.97
C ALA A 654 35.10 -6.86 -47.12
N VAL A 655 34.33 -5.79 -47.33
CA VAL A 655 34.12 -4.73 -46.35
C VAL A 655 32.76 -5.01 -45.70
N ALA A 656 32.79 -5.66 -44.54
CA ALA A 656 31.64 -5.77 -43.65
C ALA A 656 31.98 -4.97 -42.38
N ALA A 657 31.19 -3.93 -42.12
CA ALA A 657 31.18 -3.21 -40.86
C ALA A 657 29.92 -3.63 -40.10
N ASP A 658 30.06 -4.61 -39.22
CA ASP A 658 29.19 -4.79 -38.06
C ASP A 658 29.73 -3.91 -36.93
N ILE A 659 28.88 -3.04 -36.39
CA ILE A 659 29.04 -2.51 -35.03
C ILE A 659 27.80 -2.91 -34.25
N VAL A 660 27.92 -4.02 -33.55
CA VAL A 660 27.11 -4.38 -32.39
C VAL A 660 27.88 -3.91 -31.16
N VAL A 661 27.34 -2.93 -30.44
CA VAL A 661 27.79 -2.59 -29.08
C VAL A 661 26.98 -3.44 -28.11
N ALA A 662 27.62 -4.47 -27.55
CA ALA A 662 27.17 -5.15 -26.35
C ALA A 662 28.16 -4.87 -25.23
N ALA A 663 27.73 -4.09 -24.24
CA ALA A 663 28.45 -3.88 -23.00
C ALA A 663 28.10 -5.02 -22.03
N THR A 664 29.09 -5.87 -21.73
CA THR A 664 29.14 -6.67 -20.49
C THR A 664 30.60 -6.69 -20.02
N GLY A 665 30.79 -6.39 -18.74
CA GLY A 665 32.12 -6.16 -18.16
C GLY A 665 32.88 -7.41 -17.75
N LEU A 666 34.13 -7.22 -17.31
CA LEU A 666 34.69 -7.65 -16.02
C LEU A 666 36.23 -7.43 -16.05
N VAL A 667 36.73 -6.77 -14.99
CA VAL A 667 37.85 -7.15 -14.09
C VAL A 667 39.27 -7.44 -14.65
N ASP A 668 40.23 -6.76 -13.98
CA ASP A 668 41.67 -7.00 -13.74
C ASP A 668 42.70 -7.10 -14.89
N ALA A 669 43.74 -6.26 -14.83
CA ALA A 669 45.03 -6.61 -14.19
C ALA A 669 46.16 -5.59 -14.50
N SER A 670 46.91 -5.26 -13.44
CA SER A 670 48.36 -4.97 -13.38
C SER A 670 49.03 -3.98 -14.34
N SER A 671 49.67 -2.96 -13.78
CA SER A 671 51.15 -2.89 -13.73
C SER A 671 51.62 -1.64 -12.98
N ASP A 672 52.33 -1.89 -11.88
CA ASP A 672 53.30 -0.97 -11.28
C ASP A 672 54.59 -1.01 -12.14
N PRO A 673 55.44 0.04 -12.20
CA PRO A 673 56.42 0.20 -11.12
C PRO A 673 56.86 1.65 -10.82
N ALA A 674 57.17 1.92 -9.56
CA ALA A 674 58.55 2.19 -9.07
C ALA A 674 58.63 3.30 -7.99
N ALA A 675 59.03 2.86 -6.80
CA ALA A 675 59.51 3.66 -5.67
C ALA A 675 60.88 4.35 -5.97
N PRO A 676 61.34 5.28 -5.12
CA PRO A 676 61.99 4.96 -3.83
C PRO A 676 61.51 5.91 -2.70
N ALA A 677 61.86 5.83 -1.41
CA ALA A 677 62.35 4.86 -0.43
C ALA A 677 62.65 5.68 0.85
N HIS A 678 62.49 5.07 2.03
CA HIS A 678 63.01 5.46 3.36
C HIS A 678 62.33 6.60 4.17
N ALA A 679 61.61 6.23 5.25
CA ALA A 679 62.12 6.32 6.64
C ALA A 679 61.05 5.93 7.69
N ALA A 680 61.31 4.81 8.39
CA ALA A 680 61.22 4.60 9.85
C ALA A 680 60.00 5.17 10.63
N GLU A 681 59.02 4.36 11.01
CA GLU A 681 58.95 3.58 12.28
C GLU A 681 58.81 4.45 13.56
N VAL A 682 57.56 4.67 14.03
CA VAL A 682 57.22 4.88 15.45
C VAL A 682 55.80 4.34 15.70
N LYS A 683 55.69 3.29 16.53
CA LYS A 683 54.43 2.84 17.17
C LYS A 683 54.08 3.79 18.33
N PRO A 684 52.80 4.16 18.55
CA PRO A 684 52.38 4.66 19.85
C PRO A 684 51.85 3.50 20.72
N GLU A 685 52.40 3.44 21.93
CA GLU A 685 51.99 2.59 23.06
C GLU A 685 50.57 2.89 23.54
N GLU A 686 49.88 1.84 23.99
CA GLU A 686 48.67 1.92 24.83
C GLU A 686 48.97 2.55 26.19
N PRO A 687 48.09 3.39 26.75
CA PRO A 687 48.20 3.84 28.12
C PRO A 687 47.61 2.81 29.12
N PRO A 688 48.21 2.65 30.31
CA PRO A 688 47.72 1.74 31.35
C PRO A 688 46.54 2.36 32.13
N PRO A 689 45.74 1.55 32.84
CA PRO A 689 44.48 1.98 33.42
C PRO A 689 44.68 2.81 34.70
N PRO A 690 43.76 3.76 34.93
CA PRO A 690 42.97 3.78 36.16
C PRO A 690 41.47 3.81 35.92
#